data_AF-A0A3N2CXG2-F1
#
_entry.id   AF-A0A3N2CXG2-F1
#
_cell.length_a   1.000
_cell.length_b   1.000
_cell.length_c   1.000
_cell.angle_alpha   90.00
_cell.angle_beta   90.00
_cell.angle_gamma   90.00
#
_symmetry.space_group_name_H-M   'P 1'
#
loop_
_entity.id
_entity.type
_entity.pdbx_description
1 polymer ?
#
loop_
_entity_poly.entity_id
_entity_poly.type
_entity_poly.pdbx_seq_one_letter_code
_entity_poly.pdbx_strand_id
1 'polypeptide(L)'
;MRSRDESGATAIVVGVLALLLFMMAGLVVDLGNAWARGRTVQKQVDLSAVSAGASLPMGPRAGHTKADVARQVAEYLVRNGTVGQEHAFDADATPGSLDTGVVSQVEADLLDGDPRNGDLHFYKTRAHATAGTPECLEADGPCPVMTVVAPAARVGFGFATVFEDVDGSTTVQRRATVEIRTSLPRKEDMLPFWLPSGCGYGPTHADTTNGHGGPAPSSAWTLPRGAVAPDLVGAPAAAPTPEPTADHRVGGTALNTVVAGSVRTLSGYSVTGVPPQYKKVSLRAFAPDGTRYVDFSAQTDGDGALPAIQLGPNDVTGTTGDWYLFAVAAKDNGQFAYSANSLVIRVTGTPPVTSSPTPTAIPTPTPTPSVTTSSSPTASATVTTTPAPTATTTTPASVDNGCVGQDRGNFGQLESPRADESNAQRAFARNVAAGLDHQLRTYTFPPTLAETKDCGSGASTLPGARLDTQGGAAGDGANCIRGDTGNDGPKTYDGLVAGVDTLRGRLDAANGTTTCAGRSNLTVGGRLVNNDSLRCFLRGSTTLADIASDTGVTDAMLDESIKRSPRFVYLPVVYPNDRAQKGYQPIRGFVPGFVTEETVTAGPNDASGHVNGLEINGNSVKVLHVFTFNPAAVPTTETDETVSYDAAVEDTIVRLVG
;
A
#
# COMPACT_ATOMS: atom_id res chain seq x y z
N MET A 1 91.82 -16.70 18.13
CA MET A 1 90.72 -15.80 17.74
C MET A 1 89.77 -15.71 18.93
N ARG A 2 89.62 -14.54 19.56
CA ARG A 2 88.58 -14.33 20.59
C ARG A 2 87.25 -14.14 19.83
N SER A 3 86.27 -14.99 20.06
CA SER A 3 84.91 -14.73 19.58
C SER A 3 84.40 -13.46 20.26
N ARG A 4 84.00 -12.47 19.47
CA ARG A 4 83.25 -11.34 20.01
C ARG A 4 81.90 -11.87 20.46
N ASP A 5 81.54 -11.57 21.70
CA ASP A 5 80.21 -11.86 22.21
C ASP A 5 79.26 -10.74 21.78
N GLU A 6 78.27 -11.09 20.96
CA GLU A 6 77.25 -10.16 20.43
C GLU A 6 75.99 -10.12 21.30
N SER A 7 75.99 -10.81 22.45
CA SER A 7 74.85 -10.88 23.38
C SER A 7 74.25 -9.52 23.75
N GLY A 8 75.09 -8.49 23.94
CA GLY A 8 74.65 -7.13 24.22
C GLY A 8 73.91 -6.44 23.07
N ALA A 9 74.35 -6.65 21.83
CA ALA A 9 73.68 -6.10 20.66
C ALA A 9 72.32 -6.77 20.44
N THR A 10 72.26 -8.10 20.60
CA THR A 10 71.01 -8.86 20.53
C THR A 10 70.00 -8.40 21.59
N ALA A 11 70.45 -8.15 22.83
CA ALA A 11 69.57 -7.65 23.89
C ALA A 11 68.94 -6.29 23.57
N ILE A 12 69.72 -5.35 23.00
CA ILE A 12 69.21 -4.03 22.59
C ILE A 12 68.19 -4.18 21.45
N VAL A 13 68.50 -4.99 20.43
CA VAL A 13 67.58 -5.22 19.31
C VAL A 13 66.27 -5.84 19.79
N VAL A 14 66.32 -6.85 20.65
CA VAL A 14 65.12 -7.47 21.24
C VAL A 14 64.33 -6.47 22.08
N GLY A 15 65.00 -5.64 22.88
CA GLY A 15 64.35 -4.59 23.67
C GLY A 15 63.60 -3.57 22.81
N VAL A 16 64.23 -3.09 21.73
CA VAL A 16 63.61 -2.15 20.79
C VAL A 16 62.44 -2.79 20.03
N LEU A 17 62.59 -4.03 19.57
CA LEU A 17 61.51 -4.76 18.90
C LEU A 17 60.33 -5.02 19.83
N ALA A 18 60.58 -5.42 21.09
CA ALA A 18 59.54 -5.61 22.08
C ALA A 18 58.79 -4.30 22.33
N LEU A 19 59.50 -3.18 22.50
CA LEU A 19 58.88 -1.86 22.67
C LEU A 19 57.99 -1.51 21.46
N LEU A 20 58.50 -1.67 20.24
CA LEU A 20 57.72 -1.41 19.02
C LEU A 20 56.47 -2.29 18.92
N LEU A 21 56.57 -3.57 19.28
CA LEU A 21 55.43 -4.49 19.30
C LEU A 21 54.39 -4.06 20.34
N PHE A 22 54.81 -3.61 21.52
CA PHE A 22 53.88 -3.07 22.53
C PHE A 22 53.21 -1.77 22.06
N MET A 23 53.94 -0.88 21.38
CA MET A 23 53.35 0.33 20.81
C MET A 23 52.29 0.01 19.77
N MET A 24 52.59 -0.94 18.87
CA MET A 24 51.64 -1.37 17.83
C MET A 24 50.42 -2.06 18.44
N ALA A 25 50.60 -2.90 19.46
CA ALA A 25 49.50 -3.54 20.17
C ALA A 25 48.59 -2.50 20.86
N GLY A 26 49.19 -1.50 21.52
CA GLY A 26 48.45 -0.37 22.12
C GLY A 26 47.63 0.40 21.09
N LEU A 27 48.24 0.76 19.96
CA LEU A 27 47.56 1.42 18.84
C LEU A 27 46.38 0.59 18.30
N VAL A 28 46.57 -0.72 18.15
CA VAL A 28 45.50 -1.63 17.68
C VAL A 28 44.33 -1.68 18.66
N VAL A 29 44.60 -1.70 19.97
CA VAL A 29 43.55 -1.64 21.01
C VAL A 29 42.79 -0.31 20.95
N ASP A 30 43.51 0.81 20.83
CA ASP A 30 42.94 2.15 20.73
C ASP A 30 42.06 2.31 19.48
N LEU A 31 42.53 1.87 18.32
CA LEU A 31 41.74 1.82 17.08
C LEU A 31 40.53 0.89 17.22
N GLY A 32 40.69 -0.26 17.87
CA GLY A 32 39.61 -1.20 18.13
C GLY A 32 38.51 -0.60 19.01
N ASN A 33 38.89 0.12 20.06
CA ASN A 33 37.97 0.84 20.94
C ASN A 33 37.23 1.98 20.20
N ALA A 34 37.94 2.75 19.37
CA ALA A 34 37.32 3.79 18.55
C ALA A 34 36.33 3.23 17.53
N TRP A 35 36.67 2.12 16.88
CA TRP A 35 35.78 1.42 15.96
C TRP A 35 34.55 0.85 16.66
N ALA A 36 34.74 0.18 17.80
CA ALA A 36 33.65 -0.36 18.62
C ALA A 36 32.71 0.76 19.08
N ARG A 37 33.25 1.90 19.55
CA ARG A 37 32.44 3.08 19.90
C ARG A 37 31.65 3.58 18.71
N GLY A 38 32.28 3.69 17.54
CA GLY A 38 31.62 4.12 16.31
C GLY A 38 30.44 3.26 15.90
N ARG A 39 30.49 1.94 16.16
CA ARG A 39 29.35 1.04 15.93
C ARG A 39 28.22 1.25 16.94
N THR A 40 28.54 1.50 18.21
CA THR A 40 27.53 1.79 19.23
C THR A 40 26.82 3.12 18.93
N VAL A 41 27.56 4.17 18.58
CA VAL A 41 26.98 5.47 18.16
C VAL A 41 26.15 5.31 16.89
N GLN A 42 26.59 4.49 15.91
CA GLN A 42 25.79 4.19 14.72
C GLN A 42 24.46 3.54 15.10
N LYS A 43 24.50 2.51 15.95
CA LYS A 43 23.28 1.81 16.41
C LYS A 43 22.32 2.75 17.14
N GLN A 44 22.84 3.64 17.99
CA GLN A 44 22.06 4.64 18.71
C GLN A 44 21.34 5.59 17.74
N VAL A 45 22.05 6.14 16.75
CA VAL A 45 21.46 7.07 15.79
C VAL A 45 20.49 6.37 14.83
N ASP A 46 20.78 5.15 14.39
CA ASP A 46 19.87 4.35 13.55
C ASP A 46 18.55 4.09 14.26
N LEU A 47 18.62 3.64 15.52
CA LEU A 47 17.42 3.35 16.31
C LEU A 47 16.58 4.61 16.55
N SER A 48 17.24 5.74 16.83
CA SER A 48 16.57 7.02 17.09
C SER A 48 15.94 7.61 15.82
N ALA A 49 16.60 7.47 14.67
CA ALA A 49 16.06 7.89 13.39
C ALA A 49 14.86 7.04 12.98
N VAL A 50 14.93 5.71 13.13
CA VAL A 50 13.79 4.81 12.82
C VAL A 50 12.60 5.08 13.72
N SER A 51 12.83 5.22 15.02
CA SER A 51 11.74 5.42 15.98
C SER A 51 10.99 6.73 15.76
N ALA A 52 11.71 7.79 15.38
CA ALA A 52 11.12 9.08 15.06
C ALA A 52 10.58 9.15 13.62
N GLY A 53 10.97 8.21 12.76
CA GLY A 53 10.51 8.17 11.38
C GLY A 53 8.99 7.97 11.24
N ALA A 54 8.33 7.39 12.25
CA ALA A 54 6.87 7.27 12.30
C ALA A 54 6.15 8.62 12.46
N SER A 55 6.84 9.65 12.96
CA SER A 55 6.33 11.02 13.05
C SER A 55 6.65 11.86 11.82
N LEU A 56 7.18 11.25 10.77
CA LEU A 56 7.31 11.90 9.48
C LEU A 56 6.00 11.81 8.68
N PRO A 57 5.78 12.77 7.77
CA PRO A 57 6.61 13.92 7.51
C PRO A 57 6.40 14.95 8.61
N MET A 58 7.41 15.77 8.82
CA MET A 58 7.25 16.96 9.62
C MET A 58 6.41 17.98 8.84
N GLY A 59 5.42 18.60 9.49
CA GLY A 59 4.65 19.72 8.94
C GLY A 59 3.19 19.76 9.41
N PRO A 60 2.53 20.92 9.29
CA PRO A 60 1.21 21.16 9.89
C PRO A 60 0.09 20.25 9.37
N ARG A 61 0.24 19.64 8.19
CA ARG A 61 -0.74 18.69 7.64
C ARG A 61 -0.60 17.27 8.19
N ALA A 62 0.59 16.89 8.63
CA ALA A 62 0.86 15.55 9.16
C ALA A 62 0.71 15.48 10.68
N GLY A 63 0.48 16.62 11.35
CA GLY A 63 0.21 16.68 12.78
C GLY A 63 1.44 16.67 13.69
N HIS A 64 2.65 16.70 13.12
CA HIS A 64 3.91 16.73 13.88
C HIS A 64 4.73 17.99 13.55
N THR A 65 5.13 18.73 14.58
CA THR A 65 6.08 19.86 14.47
C THR A 65 7.53 19.36 14.53
N LYS A 66 8.49 20.21 14.15
CA LYS A 66 9.94 19.96 14.27
C LYS A 66 10.30 19.61 15.71
N ALA A 67 9.69 20.30 16.68
CA ALA A 67 9.89 20.04 18.10
C ALA A 67 9.34 18.67 18.53
N ASP A 68 8.17 18.27 18.04
CA ASP A 68 7.59 16.95 18.37
C ASP A 68 8.51 15.81 17.89
N VAL A 69 9.00 15.91 16.65
CA VAL A 69 9.94 14.92 16.09
C VAL A 69 11.28 14.96 16.82
N ALA A 70 11.83 16.14 17.11
CA ALA A 70 13.08 16.30 17.84
C ALA A 70 13.01 15.71 19.25
N ARG A 71 11.89 15.91 19.96
CA ARG A 71 11.65 15.30 21.27
C ARG A 71 11.68 13.77 21.19
N GLN A 72 11.02 13.19 20.18
CA GLN A 72 11.04 11.75 20.00
C GLN A 72 12.45 11.22 19.68
N VAL A 73 13.22 11.92 18.84
CA VAL A 73 14.63 11.58 18.59
C VAL A 73 15.43 11.68 19.89
N ALA A 74 15.26 12.75 20.66
CA ALA A 74 15.93 12.96 21.94
C ALA A 74 15.62 11.84 22.95
N GLU A 75 14.37 11.42 23.09
CA GLU A 75 13.99 10.30 23.98
C GLU A 75 14.74 9.01 23.65
N TYR A 76 14.90 8.69 22.35
CA TYR A 76 15.60 7.47 21.93
C TYR A 76 17.12 7.60 21.98
N LEU A 77 17.67 8.78 21.65
CA LEU A 77 19.09 9.06 21.89
C LEU A 77 19.41 8.93 23.37
N VAL A 78 18.55 9.47 24.24
CA VAL A 78 18.72 9.44 25.69
C VAL A 78 18.63 8.01 26.22
N ARG A 79 17.59 7.27 25.80
CA ARG A 79 17.42 5.88 26.21
C ARG A 79 18.57 4.96 25.79
N ASN A 80 19.24 5.30 24.68
CA ASN A 80 20.32 4.49 24.08
C ASN A 80 21.69 5.18 24.17
N GLY A 81 21.89 5.98 25.22
CA GLY A 81 23.10 6.75 25.46
C GLY A 81 24.39 5.95 25.33
N THR A 82 25.42 6.58 24.75
CA THR A 82 26.73 5.97 24.57
C THR A 82 27.76 6.66 25.46
N VAL A 83 28.55 5.88 26.22
CA VAL A 83 29.65 6.42 27.04
C VAL A 83 30.59 7.30 26.21
N GLY A 84 30.96 8.45 26.75
CA GLY A 84 31.81 9.46 26.09
C GLY A 84 31.06 10.59 25.41
N GLN A 85 29.72 10.60 25.42
CA GLN A 85 28.91 11.74 24.97
C GLN A 85 28.81 12.76 26.12
N GLU A 86 29.55 13.86 26.01
CA GLU A 86 29.85 14.78 27.12
C GLU A 86 28.64 15.60 27.62
N HIS A 87 27.51 15.58 26.89
CA HIS A 87 26.33 16.38 27.19
C HIS A 87 25.04 15.60 27.44
N ALA A 88 25.02 14.29 27.22
CA ALA A 88 23.76 13.58 27.08
C ALA A 88 23.46 12.58 28.22
N PHE A 89 24.44 12.19 29.04
CA PHE A 89 24.25 11.14 30.04
C PHE A 89 25.02 11.44 31.31
N ASP A 90 24.31 11.76 32.39
CA ASP A 90 24.88 11.60 33.72
C ASP A 90 25.28 10.13 33.84
N ALA A 91 26.56 9.83 34.07
CA ALA A 91 27.08 8.47 34.10
C ALA A 91 26.42 7.62 35.22
N ASP A 92 25.77 8.30 36.16
CA ASP A 92 25.01 7.73 37.28
C ASP A 92 23.51 7.52 36.96
N ALA A 93 23.02 7.98 35.81
CA ALA A 93 21.64 7.74 35.39
C ALA A 93 21.45 6.23 35.12
N THR A 94 20.48 5.63 35.82
CA THR A 94 20.20 4.20 35.66
C THR A 94 19.75 3.94 34.22
N PRO A 95 20.35 2.99 33.48
CA PRO A 95 19.91 2.68 32.12
C PRO A 95 18.40 2.42 32.08
N GLY A 96 17.66 3.31 31.41
CA GLY A 96 16.20 3.23 31.30
C GLY A 96 15.39 4.27 32.10
N SER A 97 15.99 5.08 32.98
CA SER A 97 15.30 6.25 33.53
C SER A 97 15.36 7.41 32.53
N LEU A 98 14.22 7.72 31.91
CA LEU A 98 14.05 8.94 31.11
C LEU A 98 14.00 10.14 32.06
N ASP A 99 15.12 10.82 32.25
CA ASP A 99 15.13 12.14 32.87
C ASP A 99 14.58 13.16 31.86
N THR A 100 13.40 13.71 32.15
CA THR A 100 12.74 14.69 31.29
C THR A 100 13.55 15.96 31.10
N GLY A 101 14.39 16.33 32.07
CA GLY A 101 15.31 17.47 31.94
C GLY A 101 16.38 17.23 30.88
N VAL A 102 16.96 16.03 30.88
CA VAL A 102 17.97 15.62 29.88
C VAL A 102 17.35 15.54 28.48
N VAL A 103 16.16 14.95 28.37
CA VAL A 103 15.43 14.89 27.09
C VAL A 103 15.18 16.29 26.53
N SER A 104 14.73 17.23 27.37
CA SER A 104 14.48 18.62 26.95
C SER A 104 15.77 19.34 26.52
N GLN A 105 16.90 19.05 27.16
CA GLN A 105 18.20 19.62 26.76
C GLN A 105 18.64 19.05 25.40
N VAL A 106 18.58 17.73 25.23
CA VAL A 106 18.94 17.08 23.95
C VAL A 106 17.98 17.52 22.83
N GLU A 107 16.70 17.74 23.11
CA GLU A 107 15.74 18.34 22.17
C GLU A 107 16.21 19.73 21.72
N ALA A 108 16.68 20.58 22.64
CA ALA A 108 17.20 21.90 22.30
C ALA A 108 18.50 21.82 21.49
N ASP A 109 19.41 20.92 21.87
CA ASP A 109 20.67 20.67 21.16
C ASP A 109 20.40 20.22 19.71
N LEU A 110 19.48 19.27 19.50
CA LEU A 110 19.11 18.79 18.16
C LEU A 110 18.54 19.89 17.23
N LEU A 111 18.15 21.04 17.76
CA LEU A 111 17.49 22.12 17.02
C LEU A 111 18.37 23.36 16.86
N ASP A 112 19.57 23.39 17.43
CA ASP A 112 20.44 24.57 17.45
C ASP A 112 21.37 24.71 16.22
N GLY A 113 21.49 23.64 15.43
CA GLY A 113 22.33 23.56 14.24
C GLY A 113 23.82 23.32 14.51
N ASP A 114 24.20 22.94 15.73
CA ASP A 114 25.54 22.51 16.08
C ASP A 114 25.64 20.97 15.98
N PRO A 115 26.39 20.42 15.01
CA PRO A 115 26.52 18.98 14.91
C PRO A 115 27.23 18.36 16.11
N ARG A 116 27.98 19.09 16.94
CA ARG A 116 28.82 18.50 18.01
C ARG A 116 28.01 17.88 19.15
N ASN A 117 26.92 18.53 19.56
CA ASN A 117 25.92 18.06 20.53
C ASN A 117 24.78 17.27 19.86
N GLY A 118 24.84 17.07 18.55
CA GLY A 118 23.85 16.35 17.75
C GLY A 118 22.93 17.33 17.03
N ASP A 119 22.41 16.92 15.89
CA ASP A 119 21.64 17.83 15.02
C ASP A 119 20.52 17.06 14.30
N LEU A 120 19.48 17.80 13.92
CA LEU A 120 18.29 17.28 13.25
C LEU A 120 17.89 18.15 12.07
N HIS A 121 18.06 17.59 10.87
CA HIS A 121 17.71 18.26 9.62
C HIS A 121 16.58 17.56 8.90
N PHE A 122 15.73 18.34 8.23
CA PHE A 122 14.63 17.83 7.43
C PHE A 122 14.79 18.18 5.95
N TYR A 123 14.39 17.32 5.03
CA TYR A 123 14.53 17.54 3.59
C TYR A 123 13.29 17.11 2.82
N LYS A 124 13.10 17.72 1.63
CA LYS A 124 12.04 17.34 0.69
C LYS A 124 12.33 16.03 -0.03
N THR A 125 13.61 15.73 -0.28
CA THR A 125 14.06 14.56 -1.04
C THR A 125 15.38 14.03 -0.49
N ARG A 126 15.67 12.75 -0.73
CA ARG A 126 16.98 12.15 -0.40
C ARG A 126 18.15 12.87 -1.06
N ALA A 127 17.95 13.37 -2.29
CA ALA A 127 18.98 14.11 -3.01
C ALA A 127 19.37 15.40 -2.27
N HIS A 128 18.39 16.14 -1.74
CA HIS A 128 18.65 17.33 -0.92
C HIS A 128 19.35 16.98 0.39
N ALA A 129 18.97 15.88 1.05
CA ALA A 129 19.66 15.41 2.25
C ALA A 129 21.14 15.08 1.97
N THR A 130 21.42 14.45 0.83
CA THR A 130 22.79 14.12 0.41
C THR A 130 23.60 15.37 0.08
N ALA A 131 22.97 16.37 -0.55
CA ALA A 131 23.58 17.65 -0.88
C ALA A 131 23.67 18.62 0.32
N GLY A 132 23.03 18.27 1.45
CA GLY A 132 22.90 19.12 2.63
C GLY A 132 22.11 20.41 2.41
N THR A 133 21.46 20.60 1.26
CA THR A 133 20.75 21.84 0.90
C THR A 133 19.67 21.60 -0.17
N PRO A 134 18.58 22.38 -0.15
CA PRO A 134 18.08 23.19 0.97
C PRO A 134 17.39 22.34 2.04
N GLU A 135 17.52 22.73 3.31
CA GLU A 135 16.71 22.17 4.40
C GLU A 135 15.24 22.56 4.20
N CYS A 136 14.34 21.64 4.52
CA CYS A 136 12.91 21.82 4.43
C CYS A 136 12.37 22.48 5.70
N LEU A 137 11.71 23.63 5.56
CA LEU A 137 11.06 24.30 6.68
C LEU A 137 9.61 23.80 6.83
N GLU A 138 9.05 23.87 8.04
CA GLU A 138 7.64 23.53 8.29
C GLU A 138 6.66 24.30 7.38
N ALA A 139 7.02 25.56 7.06
CA ALA A 139 6.25 26.43 6.18
C ALA A 139 6.26 25.96 4.72
N ASP A 140 7.25 25.17 4.30
CA ASP A 140 7.37 24.67 2.93
C ASP A 140 6.47 23.45 2.67
N GLY A 141 5.74 22.98 3.68
CA GLY A 141 4.88 21.79 3.63
C GLY A 141 5.60 20.53 4.14
N PRO A 142 5.04 19.32 3.90
CA PRO A 142 5.56 18.08 4.48
C PRO A 142 7.02 17.83 4.11
N CYS A 143 7.85 17.52 5.12
CA CYS A 143 9.25 17.16 4.97
C CYS A 143 9.42 15.66 5.28
N PRO A 144 9.51 14.79 4.25
CA PRO A 144 9.49 13.36 4.45
C PRO A 144 10.85 12.74 4.76
N VAL A 145 11.95 13.50 4.65
CA VAL A 145 13.29 13.01 4.94
C VAL A 145 13.78 13.69 6.20
N MET A 146 14.38 12.92 7.10
CA MET A 146 15.01 13.41 8.32
C MET A 146 16.42 12.85 8.41
N THR A 147 17.38 13.68 8.74
CA THR A 147 18.75 13.25 9.05
C THR A 147 19.04 13.59 10.50
N VAL A 148 19.37 12.56 11.27
CA VAL A 148 19.79 12.68 12.67
C VAL A 148 21.31 12.57 12.72
N VAL A 149 21.97 13.50 13.39
CA VAL A 149 23.38 13.43 13.75
C VAL A 149 23.45 13.16 15.24
N ALA A 150 24.10 12.07 15.65
CA ALA A 150 24.25 11.77 17.07
C ALA A 150 25.27 12.72 17.73
N PRO A 151 25.12 13.03 19.03
CA PRO A 151 26.14 13.71 19.80
C PRO A 151 27.48 12.99 19.67
N ALA A 152 28.57 13.75 19.54
CA ALA A 152 29.90 13.17 19.39
C ALA A 152 30.29 12.37 20.66
N ALA A 153 30.80 11.15 20.47
CA ALA A 153 31.31 10.33 21.57
C ALA A 153 32.84 10.39 21.60
N ARG A 154 33.41 10.83 22.72
CA ARG A 154 34.85 10.83 22.95
C ARG A 154 35.35 9.44 23.34
N VAL A 155 36.41 9.00 22.68
CA VAL A 155 37.10 7.74 22.95
C VAL A 155 38.49 8.07 23.42
N GLY A 156 38.78 7.83 24.69
CA GLY A 156 40.12 7.93 25.24
C GLY A 156 41.02 6.82 24.68
N PHE A 157 42.24 7.19 24.30
CA PHE A 157 43.30 6.30 23.88
C PHE A 157 44.21 6.00 25.07
N GLY A 158 44.27 4.73 25.46
CA GLY A 158 45.06 4.30 26.60
C GLY A 158 46.56 4.42 26.34
N PHE A 159 47.00 4.14 25.11
CA PHE A 159 48.41 4.21 24.75
C PHE A 159 48.81 5.63 24.26
N ALA A 160 47.95 6.30 23.49
CA ALA A 160 48.30 7.61 22.94
C ALA A 160 48.48 8.72 24.00
N THR A 161 47.87 8.58 25.18
CA THR A 161 48.06 9.51 26.32
C THR A 161 49.49 9.54 26.87
N VAL A 162 50.33 8.56 26.53
CA VAL A 162 51.76 8.53 26.91
C VAL A 162 52.58 9.55 26.12
N PHE A 163 52.07 10.04 25.00
CA PHE A 163 52.69 11.12 24.23
C PHE A 163 52.05 12.46 24.65
N GLU A 164 52.77 13.25 25.46
CA GLU A 164 52.27 14.47 26.14
C GLU A 164 51.66 15.54 25.20
N ASP A 165 51.86 15.44 23.88
CA ASP A 165 51.39 16.41 22.88
C ASP A 165 50.20 15.94 22.02
N VAL A 166 49.70 14.71 22.21
CA VAL A 166 48.52 14.22 21.49
C VAL A 166 47.34 14.25 22.43
N ASP A 167 46.31 15.04 22.11
CA ASP A 167 45.00 14.92 22.76
C ASP A 167 44.63 13.44 22.74
N GLY A 168 44.74 12.77 23.89
CA GLY A 168 44.73 11.32 24.01
C GLY A 168 43.35 10.71 23.81
N SER A 169 42.61 11.22 22.84
CA SER A 169 41.25 10.84 22.51
C SER A 169 40.91 11.19 21.07
N THR A 170 40.00 10.42 20.47
CA THR A 170 39.31 10.81 19.24
C THR A 170 37.82 10.99 19.52
N THR A 171 37.17 11.89 18.78
CA THR A 171 35.70 11.93 18.75
C THR A 171 35.19 11.01 17.65
N VAL A 172 34.08 10.33 17.92
CA VAL A 172 33.39 9.49 16.94
C VAL A 172 31.95 9.95 16.87
N GLN A 173 31.53 10.32 15.67
CA GLN A 173 30.18 10.77 15.39
C GLN A 173 29.62 9.97 14.21
N ARG A 174 28.30 9.79 14.22
CA ARG A 174 27.55 9.09 13.18
C ARG A 174 26.27 9.84 12.87
N ARG A 175 25.73 9.56 11.69
CA ARG A 175 24.47 10.08 11.22
C ARG A 175 23.62 8.95 10.68
N ALA A 176 22.32 9.11 10.75
CA ALA A 176 21.35 8.26 10.07
C ALA A 176 20.35 9.15 9.35
N THR A 177 20.03 8.80 8.11
CA THR A 177 18.92 9.42 7.38
C THR A 177 17.76 8.44 7.36
N VAL A 178 16.57 8.92 7.68
CA VAL A 178 15.33 8.19 7.51
C VAL A 178 14.47 8.95 6.50
N GLU A 179 13.77 8.22 5.65
CA GLU A 179 12.83 8.79 4.69
C GLU A 179 11.50 8.05 4.82
N ILE A 180 10.42 8.82 4.95
CA ILE A 180 9.07 8.30 4.84
C ILE A 180 8.62 8.38 3.40
N ARG A 181 8.02 7.29 2.95
CA ARG A 181 7.65 7.10 1.56
C ARG A 181 6.20 6.65 1.52
N THR A 182 5.47 7.13 0.53
CA THR A 182 4.10 6.69 0.29
C THR A 182 4.10 5.61 -0.77
N SER A 183 3.27 4.59 -0.57
CA SER A 183 3.00 3.49 -1.53
C SER A 183 2.17 3.95 -2.74
N LEU A 184 2.40 5.17 -3.25
CA LEU A 184 1.77 5.61 -4.48
C LEU A 184 2.30 4.76 -5.64
N PRO A 185 1.43 4.26 -6.52
CA PRO A 185 1.85 3.50 -7.70
C PRO A 185 2.87 4.27 -8.54
N ARG A 186 3.83 3.53 -9.12
CA ARG A 186 4.62 4.05 -10.23
C ARG A 186 3.69 4.43 -11.35
N LYS A 187 3.93 5.58 -11.98
CA LYS A 187 3.09 6.05 -13.09
C LYS A 187 3.12 5.08 -14.27
N GLU A 188 4.25 4.38 -14.45
CA GLU A 188 4.46 3.35 -15.44
C GLU A 188 3.63 2.08 -15.16
N ASP A 189 3.20 1.83 -13.92
CA ASP A 189 2.33 0.70 -13.57
C ASP A 189 0.85 1.07 -13.58
N MET A 190 0.53 2.36 -13.63
CA MET A 190 -0.84 2.84 -13.62
C MET A 190 -1.46 2.70 -15.00
N LEU A 191 -2.50 1.88 -15.11
CA LEU A 191 -3.26 1.76 -16.34
C LEU A 191 -4.34 2.87 -16.42
N PRO A 192 -4.67 3.36 -17.64
CA PRO A 192 -5.73 4.32 -17.84
C PRO A 192 -7.12 3.65 -17.80
N PHE A 193 -7.41 2.97 -16.70
CA PHE A 193 -8.71 2.38 -16.38
C PHE A 193 -9.07 2.74 -14.94
N TRP A 194 -10.35 2.84 -14.59
CA TRP A 194 -10.78 3.17 -13.24
C TRP A 194 -11.82 2.18 -12.72
N LEU A 195 -11.70 1.78 -11.46
CA LEU A 195 -12.64 0.88 -10.80
C LEU A 195 -13.67 1.68 -9.99
N PRO A 196 -14.95 1.29 -10.01
CA PRO A 196 -15.91 1.78 -9.04
C PRO A 196 -15.56 1.22 -7.65
N SER A 197 -15.72 2.04 -6.61
CA SER A 197 -15.52 1.64 -5.24
C SER A 197 -16.61 0.67 -4.90
N GLY A 198 -16.22 -0.55 -4.58
CA GLY A 198 -17.13 -1.68 -4.64
C GLY A 198 -16.63 -2.84 -5.49
N CYS A 199 -15.50 -2.66 -6.18
CA CYS A 199 -14.86 -3.67 -7.03
C CYS A 199 -13.41 -3.97 -6.68
N GLY A 200 -13.01 -3.80 -5.42
CA GLY A 200 -11.61 -3.67 -5.08
C GLY A 200 -10.82 -4.94 -5.24
N TYR A 201 -11.36 -6.11 -4.85
CA TYR A 201 -10.58 -7.36 -4.85
C TYR A 201 -11.33 -8.50 -5.55
N GLY A 202 -10.59 -9.35 -6.24
CA GLY A 202 -11.09 -10.45 -7.05
C GLY A 202 -11.02 -10.20 -8.56
N PRO A 203 -11.54 -11.15 -9.36
CA PRO A 203 -11.69 -11.01 -10.81
C PRO A 203 -12.59 -9.81 -11.18
N THR A 204 -12.11 -9.01 -12.11
CA THR A 204 -12.78 -7.84 -12.67
C THR A 204 -12.56 -7.82 -14.18
N HIS A 205 -13.48 -7.18 -14.92
CA HIS A 205 -13.41 -7.16 -16.38
C HIS A 205 -13.74 -5.77 -16.93
N ALA A 206 -12.92 -5.25 -17.83
CA ALA A 206 -13.26 -4.13 -18.70
C ALA A 206 -13.84 -4.67 -20.01
N ASP A 207 -15.15 -4.52 -20.18
CA ASP A 207 -15.83 -4.79 -21.43
C ASP A 207 -15.63 -3.62 -22.40
N THR A 208 -15.21 -3.92 -23.62
CA THR A 208 -14.98 -2.93 -24.68
C THR A 208 -16.10 -2.88 -25.69
N THR A 209 -17.12 -3.72 -25.55
CA THR A 209 -18.24 -3.75 -26.47
C THR A 209 -19.21 -2.62 -26.15
N ASN A 210 -19.45 -1.77 -27.14
CA ASN A 210 -20.39 -0.66 -27.03
C ASN A 210 -21.84 -1.18 -26.88
N GLY A 211 -22.25 -1.48 -25.64
CA GLY A 211 -23.63 -1.28 -25.18
C GLY A 211 -24.71 -2.30 -25.52
N HIS A 212 -24.40 -3.60 -25.71
CA HIS A 212 -25.46 -4.63 -25.83
C HIS A 212 -25.33 -5.70 -24.75
N GLY A 213 -26.31 -5.72 -23.84
CA GLY A 213 -26.28 -6.42 -22.56
C GLY A 213 -25.89 -7.89 -22.64
N GLY A 214 -24.78 -8.22 -21.97
CA GLY A 214 -24.54 -9.56 -21.49
C GLY A 214 -25.30 -9.79 -20.16
N PRO A 215 -25.65 -11.03 -19.82
CA PRO A 215 -26.33 -11.33 -18.56
C PRO A 215 -25.43 -10.97 -17.37
N ALA A 216 -25.95 -10.18 -16.42
CA ALA A 216 -25.29 -9.84 -15.16
C ALA A 216 -25.36 -10.98 -14.12
N PRO A 217 -24.22 -11.56 -13.69
CA PRO A 217 -24.11 -12.16 -12.36
C PRO A 217 -24.10 -11.08 -11.26
N SER A 218 -24.36 -11.48 -10.01
CA SER A 218 -24.50 -10.59 -8.85
C SER A 218 -23.26 -10.55 -7.95
N SER A 219 -22.81 -9.37 -7.52
CA SER A 219 -21.92 -9.21 -6.36
C SER A 219 -21.84 -7.77 -5.80
N ALA A 220 -21.32 -7.64 -4.57
CA ALA A 220 -21.06 -6.39 -3.85
C ALA A 220 -19.70 -6.45 -3.11
N TRP A 221 -18.94 -5.36 -3.09
CA TRP A 221 -17.78 -5.16 -2.20
C TRP A 221 -17.72 -3.70 -1.68
N THR A 222 -16.82 -3.37 -0.74
CA THR A 222 -16.55 -2.00 -0.24
C THR A 222 -15.10 -1.87 0.25
N LEU A 223 -14.43 -0.74 -0.03
CA LEU A 223 -13.07 -0.42 0.43
C LEU A 223 -12.95 -0.40 1.97
N PRO A 224 -11.85 -0.89 2.56
CA PRO A 224 -11.54 -0.62 3.97
C PRO A 224 -11.35 0.88 4.19
N ARG A 225 -12.03 1.45 5.19
CA ARG A 225 -11.73 2.78 5.72
C ARG A 225 -10.93 2.60 7.02
N GLY A 226 -9.91 3.43 7.23
CA GLY A 226 -9.15 3.47 8.49
C GLY A 226 -10.09 3.55 9.69
N ALA A 227 -9.96 2.60 10.61
CA ALA A 227 -10.83 2.50 11.76
C ALA A 227 -10.56 3.66 12.74
N VAL A 228 -11.50 4.59 12.86
CA VAL A 228 -11.56 5.47 14.03
C VAL A 228 -12.19 4.65 15.16
N ALA A 229 -11.47 4.53 16.28
CA ALA A 229 -11.93 3.76 17.43
C ALA A 229 -13.27 4.32 17.98
N PRO A 230 -14.27 3.46 18.27
CA PRO A 230 -15.49 3.91 18.91
C PRO A 230 -15.26 4.05 20.42
N ASP A 231 -15.26 5.28 20.91
CA ASP A 231 -15.41 5.52 22.34
C ASP A 231 -16.88 5.34 22.75
N LEU A 232 -17.10 4.76 23.92
CA LEU A 232 -18.40 4.29 24.40
C LEU A 232 -19.25 5.43 25.02
N VAL A 233 -20.58 5.21 24.93
CA VAL A 233 -21.68 5.72 25.78
C VAL A 233 -22.53 6.87 25.21
N GLY A 234 -23.71 6.47 24.73
CA GLY A 234 -24.90 7.29 24.51
C GLY A 234 -25.79 6.61 23.47
N ALA A 235 -27.00 6.18 23.85
CA ALA A 235 -27.97 5.65 22.88
C ALA A 235 -28.20 6.73 21.80
N PRO A 236 -27.90 6.47 20.51
CA PRO A 236 -28.00 7.49 19.50
C PRO A 236 -29.46 7.92 19.34
N ALA A 237 -29.69 9.23 19.34
CA ALA A 237 -30.91 9.80 18.77
C ALA A 237 -31.05 9.24 17.34
N ALA A 238 -32.26 8.81 16.96
CA ALA A 238 -32.53 8.25 15.64
C ALA A 238 -31.93 9.17 14.57
N ALA A 239 -30.92 8.68 13.86
CA ALA A 239 -30.29 9.42 12.79
C ALA A 239 -31.33 9.74 11.71
N PRO A 240 -31.19 10.87 10.99
CA PRO A 240 -32.17 11.30 10.01
C PRO A 240 -32.22 10.26 8.87
N THR A 241 -33.21 9.39 8.92
CA THR A 241 -33.62 8.57 7.79
C THR A 241 -34.08 9.55 6.70
N PRO A 242 -33.67 9.37 5.43
CA PRO A 242 -34.08 10.31 4.38
C PRO A 242 -35.60 10.40 4.36
N GLU A 243 -36.12 11.63 4.34
CA GLU A 243 -37.56 11.84 4.23
C GLU A 243 -38.03 11.23 2.90
N PRO A 244 -39.04 10.35 2.92
CA PRO A 244 -39.55 9.73 1.70
C PRO A 244 -40.00 10.83 0.74
N THR A 245 -39.47 10.80 -0.49
CA THR A 245 -39.60 11.91 -1.46
C THR A 245 -40.47 11.55 -2.66
N ALA A 246 -40.93 10.31 -2.77
CA ALA A 246 -41.81 9.85 -3.85
C ALA A 246 -42.78 8.76 -3.38
N ASP A 247 -43.83 8.56 -4.18
CA ASP A 247 -44.92 7.63 -3.91
C ASP A 247 -44.58 6.15 -4.19
N HIS A 248 -43.43 5.87 -4.83
CA HIS A 248 -43.02 4.50 -5.14
C HIS A 248 -42.67 3.74 -3.86
N ARG A 249 -42.88 2.42 -3.86
CA ARG A 249 -42.72 1.57 -2.69
C ARG A 249 -41.77 0.42 -2.98
N VAL A 250 -40.93 0.10 -2.00
CA VAL A 250 -40.09 -1.10 -2.03
C VAL A 250 -40.85 -2.26 -1.38
N GLY A 251 -40.95 -3.38 -2.09
CA GLY A 251 -41.52 -4.63 -1.66
C GLY A 251 -40.45 -5.71 -1.47
N GLY A 252 -40.72 -6.70 -0.63
CA GLY A 252 -39.82 -7.82 -0.36
C GLY A 252 -40.04 -8.38 1.04
N THR A 253 -39.24 -9.37 1.43
CA THR A 253 -39.28 -9.93 2.79
C THR A 253 -38.83 -8.87 3.79
N ALA A 254 -39.75 -8.44 4.66
CA ALA A 254 -39.59 -7.25 5.51
C ALA A 254 -38.47 -7.33 6.56
N LEU A 255 -38.00 -8.55 6.89
CA LEU A 255 -36.93 -8.76 7.87
C LEU A 255 -35.98 -9.85 7.39
N ASN A 256 -34.76 -9.46 7.02
CA ASN A 256 -33.66 -10.39 6.78
C ASN A 256 -32.68 -10.29 7.95
N THR A 257 -32.66 -11.30 8.82
CA THR A 257 -31.67 -11.37 9.90
C THR A 257 -30.37 -11.96 9.36
N VAL A 258 -29.29 -11.19 9.36
CA VAL A 258 -27.97 -11.59 8.85
C VAL A 258 -26.96 -11.62 9.99
N VAL A 259 -25.99 -12.51 9.93
CA VAL A 259 -24.93 -12.60 10.95
C VAL A 259 -23.84 -11.59 10.61
N ALA A 260 -23.34 -10.84 11.60
CA ALA A 260 -22.27 -9.89 11.43
C ALA A 260 -21.02 -10.57 10.86
N GLY A 261 -20.40 -9.96 9.84
CA GLY A 261 -19.24 -10.53 9.14
C GLY A 261 -19.54 -11.66 8.15
N SER A 262 -20.81 -12.02 7.92
CA SER A 262 -21.17 -13.06 6.94
C SER A 262 -21.41 -12.50 5.53
N VAL A 263 -21.21 -13.34 4.52
CA VAL A 263 -21.67 -13.08 3.15
C VAL A 263 -23.07 -13.69 2.99
N ARG A 264 -24.04 -12.92 2.50
CA ARG A 264 -25.41 -13.39 2.28
C ARG A 264 -26.07 -12.78 1.06
N THR A 265 -26.62 -13.64 0.19
CA THR A 265 -27.47 -13.20 -0.93
C THR A 265 -28.89 -12.98 -0.45
N LEU A 266 -29.47 -11.80 -0.74
CA LEU A 266 -30.86 -11.46 -0.53
C LEU A 266 -31.56 -11.30 -1.88
N SER A 267 -32.71 -11.96 -2.06
CA SER A 267 -33.50 -11.95 -3.29
C SER A 267 -34.96 -11.67 -3.01
N GLY A 268 -35.75 -11.41 -4.06
CA GLY A 268 -37.20 -11.21 -3.94
C GLY A 268 -37.62 -9.79 -3.58
N TYR A 269 -36.75 -8.81 -3.83
CA TYR A 269 -37.11 -7.40 -3.76
C TYR A 269 -37.84 -6.97 -5.04
N SER A 270 -38.78 -6.05 -4.90
CA SER A 270 -39.47 -5.43 -6.02
C SER A 270 -39.74 -3.96 -5.72
N VAL A 271 -40.02 -3.19 -6.75
CA VAL A 271 -40.45 -1.80 -6.61
C VAL A 271 -41.74 -1.59 -7.41
N THR A 272 -42.67 -0.84 -6.82
CA THR A 272 -43.96 -0.52 -7.43
C THR A 272 -44.27 0.96 -7.32
N GLY A 273 -45.08 1.49 -8.23
CA GLY A 273 -45.50 2.89 -8.23
C GLY A 273 -44.39 3.87 -8.64
N VAL A 274 -43.38 3.42 -9.36
CA VAL A 274 -42.28 4.23 -9.90
C VAL A 274 -42.84 5.14 -11.00
N PRO A 275 -42.82 6.47 -10.82
CA PRO A 275 -43.34 7.36 -11.84
C PRO A 275 -42.57 7.26 -13.17
N PRO A 276 -43.22 7.39 -14.35
CA PRO A 276 -42.58 7.18 -15.66
C PRO A 276 -41.35 8.06 -15.95
N GLN A 277 -41.16 9.17 -15.23
CA GLN A 277 -39.97 10.03 -15.36
C GLN A 277 -38.70 9.42 -14.76
N TYR A 278 -38.81 8.35 -13.97
CA TYR A 278 -37.66 7.62 -13.44
C TYR A 278 -37.41 6.39 -14.31
N LYS A 279 -36.20 6.29 -14.84
CA LYS A 279 -35.84 5.20 -15.76
C LYS A 279 -35.07 4.08 -15.10
N LYS A 280 -34.44 4.35 -13.96
CA LYS A 280 -33.63 3.38 -13.25
C LYS A 280 -34.00 3.38 -11.79
N VAL A 281 -34.15 2.19 -11.22
CA VAL A 281 -34.41 2.02 -9.80
C VAL A 281 -33.38 1.09 -9.21
N SER A 282 -32.69 1.53 -8.16
CA SER A 282 -31.71 0.74 -7.42
C SER A 282 -32.10 0.58 -5.94
N LEU A 283 -31.31 -0.17 -5.17
CA LEU A 283 -31.47 -0.27 -3.72
C LEU A 283 -30.35 0.49 -2.99
N ARG A 284 -30.69 1.13 -1.88
CA ARG A 284 -29.73 1.76 -0.96
C ARG A 284 -30.03 1.34 0.48
N ALA A 285 -29.05 0.81 1.19
CA ALA A 285 -29.15 0.51 2.62
C ALA A 285 -28.43 1.59 3.45
N PHE A 286 -29.11 2.16 4.43
CA PHE A 286 -28.52 3.09 5.40
C PHE A 286 -28.14 2.35 6.68
N ALA A 287 -26.96 2.68 7.19
CA ALA A 287 -26.46 2.12 8.44
C ALA A 287 -27.35 2.52 9.64
N PRO A 288 -27.34 1.74 10.74
CA PRO A 288 -28.17 2.01 11.92
C PRO A 288 -27.91 3.40 12.54
N ASP A 289 -26.70 3.93 12.38
CA ASP A 289 -26.27 5.24 12.84
C ASP A 289 -26.54 6.37 11.82
N GLY A 290 -27.04 6.03 10.63
CA GLY A 290 -27.27 6.95 9.51
C GLY A 290 -26.03 7.64 8.95
N THR A 291 -24.82 7.28 9.41
CA THR A 291 -23.58 7.96 9.02
C THR A 291 -23.10 7.55 7.63
N ARG A 292 -23.54 6.38 7.17
CA ARG A 292 -23.15 5.79 5.88
C ARG A 292 -24.32 5.08 5.21
N TYR A 293 -24.17 4.89 3.90
CA TYR A 293 -25.07 4.07 3.10
C TYR A 293 -24.28 3.20 2.13
N VAL A 294 -24.91 2.12 1.67
CA VAL A 294 -24.41 1.20 0.65
C VAL A 294 -25.41 1.22 -0.50
N ASP A 295 -24.94 1.54 -1.71
CA ASP A 295 -25.71 1.40 -2.94
C ASP A 295 -25.49 0.02 -3.55
N PHE A 296 -26.59 -0.64 -3.93
CA PHE A 296 -26.54 -1.91 -4.64
C PHE A 296 -26.77 -1.69 -6.13
N SER A 297 -26.02 -2.40 -6.95
CA SER A 297 -26.10 -2.40 -8.41
C SER A 297 -27.34 -3.12 -8.97
N ALA A 298 -28.22 -3.64 -8.13
CA ALA A 298 -29.49 -4.24 -8.56
C ALA A 298 -30.40 -3.15 -9.17
N GLN A 299 -30.47 -3.08 -10.50
CA GLN A 299 -31.27 -2.10 -11.23
C GLN A 299 -32.48 -2.74 -11.93
N THR A 300 -33.54 -1.96 -12.08
CA THR A 300 -34.68 -2.28 -12.97
C THR A 300 -35.20 -1.00 -13.64
N ASP A 301 -35.82 -1.16 -14.82
CA ASP A 301 -36.40 -0.07 -15.59
C ASP A 301 -37.86 0.18 -15.16
N GLY A 302 -38.04 0.96 -14.09
CA GLY A 302 -39.35 1.33 -13.55
C GLY A 302 -39.89 0.35 -12.50
N ASP A 303 -41.16 -0.04 -12.62
CA ASP A 303 -41.78 -1.04 -11.75
C ASP A 303 -41.30 -2.45 -12.10
N GLY A 304 -40.95 -3.25 -11.10
CA GLY A 304 -40.52 -4.62 -11.36
C GLY A 304 -39.79 -5.30 -10.22
N ALA A 305 -39.39 -6.54 -10.47
CA ALA A 305 -38.47 -7.26 -9.60
C ALA A 305 -37.06 -6.70 -9.75
N LEU A 306 -36.36 -6.60 -8.62
CA LEU A 306 -34.94 -6.24 -8.59
C LEU A 306 -34.08 -7.51 -8.56
N PRO A 307 -32.89 -7.49 -9.18
CA PRO A 307 -31.91 -8.56 -9.04
C PRO A 307 -31.57 -8.87 -7.58
N ALA A 308 -31.07 -10.08 -7.33
CA ALA A 308 -30.57 -10.44 -6.02
C ALA A 308 -29.34 -9.60 -5.65
N ILE A 309 -29.27 -9.14 -4.40
CA ILE A 309 -28.14 -8.39 -3.86
C ILE A 309 -27.31 -9.29 -2.94
N GLN A 310 -25.99 -9.17 -2.99
CA GLN A 310 -25.13 -9.79 -1.98
C GLN A 310 -24.80 -8.77 -0.89
N LEU A 311 -24.81 -9.22 0.35
CA LEU A 311 -24.29 -8.50 1.50
C LEU A 311 -22.97 -9.16 1.90
N GLY A 312 -21.94 -8.38 2.18
CA GLY A 312 -20.61 -8.82 2.57
C GLY A 312 -20.16 -8.32 3.96
N PRO A 313 -19.12 -8.94 4.54
CA PRO A 313 -18.60 -8.63 5.87
C PRO A 313 -18.29 -7.15 6.15
N ASN A 314 -18.04 -6.36 5.11
CA ASN A 314 -17.61 -4.96 5.22
C ASN A 314 -18.66 -3.94 4.75
N ASP A 315 -19.83 -4.39 4.28
CA ASP A 315 -20.91 -3.52 3.86
C ASP A 315 -21.94 -3.30 5.00
N VAL A 316 -23.16 -3.78 4.80
CA VAL A 316 -24.22 -3.96 5.76
C VAL A 316 -23.78 -4.86 6.92
N THR A 317 -23.20 -6.04 6.65
CA THR A 317 -22.96 -7.01 7.74
C THR A 317 -21.77 -6.66 8.65
N GLY A 318 -20.99 -5.64 8.29
CA GLY A 318 -19.90 -5.12 9.12
C GLY A 318 -20.33 -4.25 10.30
N THR A 319 -21.57 -3.74 10.28
CA THR A 319 -22.13 -2.97 11.41
C THR A 319 -23.39 -3.64 11.91
N THR A 320 -23.39 -4.01 13.18
CA THR A 320 -24.54 -4.59 13.86
C THR A 320 -25.66 -3.58 14.03
N GLY A 321 -26.90 -4.04 13.95
CA GLY A 321 -28.09 -3.20 14.08
C GLY A 321 -29.05 -3.30 12.89
N ASP A 322 -30.06 -2.46 12.90
CA ASP A 322 -31.11 -2.42 11.87
C ASP A 322 -30.71 -1.46 10.75
N TRP A 323 -30.48 -2.02 9.57
CA TRP A 323 -30.21 -1.27 8.36
C TRP A 323 -31.50 -1.02 7.59
N TYR A 324 -31.68 0.21 7.12
CA TYR A 324 -32.90 0.62 6.41
C TYR A 324 -32.66 0.61 4.91
N LEU A 325 -33.34 -0.29 4.20
CA LEU A 325 -33.23 -0.48 2.76
C LEU A 325 -34.34 0.27 2.03
N PHE A 326 -33.97 1.23 1.18
CA PHE A 326 -34.87 2.02 0.34
C PHE A 326 -34.67 1.68 -1.13
N ALA A 327 -35.73 1.83 -1.93
CA ALA A 327 -35.60 1.90 -3.38
C ALA A 327 -35.32 3.35 -3.82
N VAL A 328 -34.29 3.53 -4.64
CA VAL A 328 -33.85 4.83 -5.15
C VAL A 328 -34.18 4.90 -6.63
N ALA A 329 -35.19 5.69 -6.98
CA ALA A 329 -35.59 5.93 -8.36
C ALA A 329 -34.83 7.13 -8.92
N ALA A 330 -34.13 6.99 -10.05
CA ALA A 330 -33.28 8.02 -10.66
C ALA A 330 -33.81 8.49 -12.02
N LYS A 331 -33.77 9.82 -12.24
CA LYS A 331 -34.09 10.48 -13.51
C LYS A 331 -32.84 10.64 -14.39
N ASP A 332 -33.06 10.84 -15.69
CA ASP A 332 -31.99 11.13 -16.68
C ASP A 332 -31.21 12.43 -16.39
N ASN A 333 -31.74 13.33 -15.56
CA ASN A 333 -31.03 14.54 -15.12
C ASN A 333 -30.20 14.35 -13.84
N GLY A 334 -30.35 13.22 -13.13
CA GLY A 334 -29.56 12.87 -11.95
C GLY A 334 -30.26 13.19 -10.63
N GLN A 335 -31.48 13.71 -10.69
CA GLN A 335 -32.37 13.74 -9.54
C GLN A 335 -32.79 12.33 -9.18
N PHE A 336 -32.86 12.04 -7.89
CA PHE A 336 -33.34 10.77 -7.38
C PHE A 336 -34.43 11.00 -6.34
N ALA A 337 -35.27 9.99 -6.11
CA ALA A 337 -36.25 9.97 -5.04
C ALA A 337 -36.19 8.64 -4.30
N TYR A 338 -36.42 8.71 -2.99
CA TYR A 338 -36.51 7.54 -2.12
C TYR A 338 -37.93 7.02 -2.05
N SER A 339 -38.08 5.71 -1.91
CA SER A 339 -39.37 5.07 -1.74
C SER A 339 -40.09 5.56 -0.49
N ALA A 340 -41.43 5.58 -0.55
CA ALA A 340 -42.32 5.96 0.55
C ALA A 340 -42.18 5.08 1.81
N ASN A 341 -41.53 3.93 1.68
CA ASN A 341 -41.25 3.00 2.76
C ASN A 341 -39.81 2.47 2.68
N SER A 342 -39.38 1.81 3.75
CA SER A 342 -38.13 1.04 3.80
C SER A 342 -38.40 -0.40 4.22
N LEU A 343 -37.47 -1.30 3.89
CA LEU A 343 -37.36 -2.63 4.50
C LEU A 343 -36.23 -2.63 5.53
N VAL A 344 -36.19 -3.63 6.42
CA VAL A 344 -35.15 -3.72 7.45
C VAL A 344 -34.28 -4.96 7.23
N ILE A 345 -32.97 -4.75 7.19
CA ILE A 345 -31.96 -5.81 7.27
C ILE A 345 -31.38 -5.75 8.68
N ARG A 346 -31.63 -6.79 9.48
CA ARG A 346 -31.16 -6.85 10.86
C ARG A 346 -29.84 -7.60 10.93
N VAL A 347 -28.76 -6.91 11.25
CA VAL A 347 -27.43 -7.52 11.40
C VAL A 347 -27.20 -7.84 12.88
N THR A 348 -27.02 -9.13 13.19
CA THR A 348 -26.89 -9.66 14.56
C THR A 348 -25.59 -10.43 14.76
N GLY A 349 -25.17 -10.58 16.02
CA GLY A 349 -23.91 -11.25 16.38
C GLY A 349 -22.77 -10.26 16.59
N THR A 350 -21.68 -10.74 17.16
CA THR A 350 -20.44 -9.94 17.29
C THR A 350 -19.63 -10.18 16.02
N PRO A 351 -19.15 -9.14 15.31
CA PRO A 351 -18.22 -9.36 14.22
C PRO A 351 -17.04 -10.18 14.76
N PRO A 352 -16.51 -11.17 14.02
CA PRO A 352 -15.41 -11.99 14.49
C PRO A 352 -14.25 -11.07 14.87
N VAL A 353 -13.98 -10.97 16.18
CA VAL A 353 -12.80 -10.27 16.68
C VAL A 353 -11.61 -11.06 16.17
N THR A 354 -10.91 -10.49 15.20
CA THR A 354 -9.64 -11.02 14.73
C THR A 354 -8.70 -10.96 15.93
N SER A 355 -8.42 -12.11 16.54
CA SER A 355 -7.41 -12.18 17.59
C SER A 355 -6.10 -11.73 16.96
N SER A 356 -5.64 -10.53 17.33
CA SER A 356 -4.29 -10.05 17.01
C SER A 356 -3.30 -11.18 17.36
N PRO A 357 -2.38 -11.55 16.46
CA PRO A 357 -1.51 -12.68 16.71
C PRO A 357 -0.77 -12.47 18.03
N THR A 358 -1.01 -13.34 19.00
CA THR A 358 -0.21 -13.40 20.22
C THR A 358 1.26 -13.51 19.76
N PRO A 359 2.15 -12.59 20.17
CA PRO A 359 3.54 -12.61 19.73
C PRO A 359 4.11 -13.98 20.04
N THR A 360 4.49 -14.71 18.99
CA THR A 360 5.17 -16.00 19.14
C THR A 360 6.49 -15.71 19.83
N ALA A 361 6.69 -16.30 21.01
CA ALA A 361 7.92 -16.13 21.77
C ALA A 361 9.11 -16.47 20.86
N ILE A 362 9.98 -15.49 20.64
CA ILE A 362 11.23 -15.66 19.90
C ILE A 362 12.04 -16.75 20.62
N PRO A 363 12.42 -17.86 19.96
CA PRO A 363 13.22 -18.89 20.61
C PRO A 363 14.56 -18.28 21.04
N THR A 364 14.86 -18.39 22.33
CA THR A 364 16.15 -18.01 22.90
C THR A 364 17.27 -18.68 22.10
N PRO A 365 18.28 -17.93 21.59
CA PRO A 365 19.37 -18.52 20.82
C PRO A 365 20.10 -19.56 21.66
N THR A 366 20.07 -20.81 21.18
CA THR A 366 20.85 -21.90 21.77
C THR A 366 22.33 -21.62 21.49
N PRO A 367 23.20 -21.62 22.52
CA PRO A 367 24.63 -21.35 22.33
C PRO A 367 25.24 -22.39 21.39
N THR A 368 25.92 -21.91 20.35
CA THR A 368 26.69 -22.69 19.39
C THR A 368 27.81 -23.44 20.12
N PRO A 369 27.83 -24.79 20.16
CA PRO A 369 28.97 -25.51 20.68
C PRO A 369 30.15 -25.45 19.70
N SER A 370 31.34 -25.20 20.24
CA SER A 370 32.62 -25.26 19.52
C SER A 370 32.82 -26.60 18.83
N VAL A 371 33.26 -26.54 17.58
CA VAL A 371 33.58 -27.69 16.72
C VAL A 371 34.86 -28.36 17.21
N THR A 372 34.75 -29.62 17.65
CA THR A 372 35.89 -30.54 17.79
C THR A 372 35.79 -31.58 16.67
N THR A 373 36.79 -31.61 15.81
CA THR A 373 36.94 -32.58 14.71
C THR A 373 37.25 -33.98 15.24
N SER A 374 36.42 -34.97 14.92
CA SER A 374 36.84 -36.38 14.95
C SER A 374 36.04 -37.20 13.92
N SER A 375 36.77 -38.00 13.15
CA SER A 375 36.37 -38.81 12.01
C SER A 375 35.69 -40.15 12.36
N SER A 376 35.03 -40.74 11.36
CA SER A 376 34.68 -42.16 11.11
C SER A 376 33.21 -42.61 11.27
N PRO A 377 32.74 -43.62 10.50
CA PRO A 377 31.46 -43.57 9.80
C PRO A 377 30.47 -44.71 10.12
N THR A 378 29.32 -44.65 9.44
CA THR A 378 28.40 -45.74 9.08
C THR A 378 27.28 -46.08 10.07
N ALA A 379 26.03 -45.76 9.69
CA ALA A 379 24.94 -46.72 9.64
C ALA A 379 23.77 -46.19 8.79
N SER A 380 23.35 -47.02 7.84
CA SER A 380 22.16 -46.89 7.02
C SER A 380 20.92 -47.27 7.83
N ALA A 381 19.86 -46.48 7.78
CA ALA A 381 18.54 -46.88 8.28
C ALA A 381 17.44 -46.45 7.29
N THR A 382 16.83 -47.48 6.71
CA THR A 382 15.63 -47.45 5.87
C THR A 382 14.43 -46.97 6.67
N VAL A 383 13.75 -45.92 6.20
CA VAL A 383 12.45 -45.49 6.76
C VAL A 383 11.34 -45.96 5.83
N THR A 384 10.51 -46.85 6.35
CA THR A 384 9.26 -47.34 5.75
C THR A 384 8.18 -46.27 5.83
N THR A 385 7.62 -45.87 4.70
CA THR A 385 6.46 -44.96 4.63
C THR A 385 5.15 -45.73 4.78
N THR A 386 4.35 -45.39 5.80
CA THR A 386 2.95 -45.82 5.96
C THR A 386 2.02 -44.78 5.30
N PRO A 387 1.12 -45.16 4.37
CA PRO A 387 0.16 -44.23 3.79
C PRO A 387 -1.03 -44.02 4.74
N ALA A 388 -1.32 -42.76 5.07
CA ALA A 388 -2.53 -42.34 5.80
C ALA A 388 -3.72 -42.15 4.83
N PRO A 389 -4.96 -42.42 5.27
CA PRO A 389 -6.12 -42.52 4.38
C PRO A 389 -6.62 -41.16 3.87
N THR A 390 -6.97 -41.16 2.58
CA THR A 390 -7.65 -40.10 1.85
C THR A 390 -9.02 -39.79 2.44
N ALA A 391 -9.20 -38.58 2.97
CA ALA A 391 -10.52 -38.04 3.32
C ALA A 391 -11.07 -37.25 2.12
N THR A 392 -12.13 -37.78 1.50
CA THR A 392 -12.89 -37.09 0.45
C THR A 392 -13.72 -35.98 1.10
N THR A 393 -13.28 -34.74 0.97
CA THR A 393 -14.08 -33.56 1.34
C THR A 393 -14.89 -33.11 0.14
N THR A 394 -16.21 -33.27 0.21
CA THR A 394 -17.16 -32.68 -0.74
C THR A 394 -17.14 -31.16 -0.60
N THR A 395 -16.58 -30.49 -1.61
CA THR A 395 -16.56 -29.03 -1.75
C THR A 395 -17.99 -28.50 -1.95
N PRO A 396 -18.47 -27.55 -1.12
CA PRO A 396 -19.72 -26.84 -1.39
C PRO A 396 -19.59 -25.92 -2.62
N ALA A 397 -20.69 -25.76 -3.35
CA ALA A 397 -20.79 -25.00 -4.59
C ALA A 397 -20.35 -23.52 -4.45
N SER A 398 -19.72 -23.03 -5.51
CA SER A 398 -18.97 -21.77 -5.66
C SER A 398 -19.81 -20.50 -5.53
N VAL A 399 -19.26 -19.49 -4.87
CA VAL A 399 -19.67 -18.08 -5.01
C VAL A 399 -18.64 -17.39 -5.88
N ASP A 400 -19.07 -16.90 -7.04
CA ASP A 400 -18.26 -16.09 -7.95
C ASP A 400 -18.16 -14.67 -7.37
N ASN A 401 -17.03 -14.36 -6.76
CA ASN A 401 -16.71 -13.04 -6.23
C ASN A 401 -15.96 -12.25 -7.30
N GLY A 402 -16.65 -11.41 -8.04
CA GLY A 402 -16.09 -10.42 -8.95
C GLY A 402 -17.15 -9.38 -9.19
N CYS A 403 -16.80 -8.12 -9.45
CA CYS A 403 -17.69 -6.96 -9.37
C CYS A 403 -18.82 -6.88 -10.41
N VAL A 404 -19.61 -7.95 -10.56
CA VAL A 404 -20.57 -8.16 -11.62
C VAL A 404 -21.94 -7.72 -11.14
N GLY A 405 -22.58 -6.86 -11.92
CA GLY A 405 -23.86 -6.24 -11.57
C GLY A 405 -24.16 -4.96 -12.33
N GLN A 406 -23.17 -4.39 -13.04
CA GLN A 406 -23.45 -3.44 -14.11
C GLN A 406 -23.42 -4.21 -15.43
N ASP A 407 -24.49 -4.13 -16.24
CA ASP A 407 -24.58 -4.69 -17.61
C ASP A 407 -23.56 -4.06 -18.61
N ARG A 408 -22.54 -3.36 -18.09
CA ARG A 408 -21.46 -2.68 -18.79
C ARG A 408 -20.22 -2.87 -17.93
N GLY A 409 -19.11 -3.25 -18.57
CA GLY A 409 -17.83 -3.61 -17.94
C GLY A 409 -17.55 -2.98 -16.56
N ASN A 410 -17.06 -3.82 -15.65
CA ASN A 410 -16.90 -3.53 -14.22
C ASN A 410 -15.94 -2.37 -13.91
N PHE A 411 -15.20 -1.85 -14.91
CA PHE A 411 -14.38 -0.66 -14.81
C PHE A 411 -14.25 0.04 -16.18
N GLY A 412 -14.15 1.37 -16.16
CA GLY A 412 -14.16 2.19 -17.38
C GLY A 412 -12.78 2.66 -17.83
N GLN A 413 -12.72 3.19 -19.04
CA GLN A 413 -11.53 3.84 -19.60
C GLN A 413 -11.30 5.21 -18.93
N LEU A 414 -10.06 5.54 -18.64
CA LEU A 414 -9.64 6.86 -18.18
C LEU A 414 -9.26 7.75 -19.39
N GLU A 415 -9.82 8.95 -19.49
CA GLU A 415 -9.45 9.96 -20.48
C GLU A 415 -8.21 10.76 -20.04
N SER A 416 -7.15 10.06 -19.63
CA SER A 416 -5.97 10.72 -19.07
C SER A 416 -5.13 11.39 -20.17
N PRO A 417 -4.74 12.67 -20.04
CA PRO A 417 -3.80 13.34 -20.91
C PRO A 417 -2.45 12.64 -20.98
N ARG A 418 -1.69 12.95 -22.03
CA ARG A 418 -0.24 12.72 -22.09
C ARG A 418 0.41 14.01 -22.59
N ALA A 419 1.47 14.46 -21.93
CA ALA A 419 2.16 15.72 -22.23
C ALA A 419 2.71 15.75 -23.67
N ASP A 420 3.01 14.59 -24.25
CA ASP A 420 3.55 14.43 -25.59
C ASP A 420 2.53 13.88 -26.61
N GLU A 421 1.22 13.92 -26.31
CA GLU A 421 0.17 13.47 -27.22
C GLU A 421 -1.12 14.28 -27.07
N SER A 422 -1.50 14.99 -28.13
CA SER A 422 -2.74 15.78 -28.16
C SER A 422 -3.99 14.95 -28.50
N ASN A 423 -3.85 13.83 -29.22
CA ASN A 423 -4.98 12.99 -29.59
C ASN A 423 -5.35 12.06 -28.44
N ALA A 424 -6.55 12.20 -27.86
CA ALA A 424 -6.99 11.43 -26.70
C ALA A 424 -6.96 9.91 -26.90
N GLN A 425 -7.34 9.40 -28.07
CA GLN A 425 -7.30 7.96 -28.37
C GLN A 425 -5.87 7.42 -28.45
N ARG A 426 -4.96 8.19 -29.05
CA ARG A 426 -3.54 7.84 -29.12
C ARG A 426 -2.86 7.99 -27.75
N ALA A 427 -3.23 9.01 -26.96
CA ALA A 427 -2.78 9.18 -25.59
C ALA A 427 -3.21 7.97 -24.75
N PHE A 428 -4.47 7.52 -24.87
CA PHE A 428 -4.96 6.31 -24.22
C PHE A 428 -4.14 5.07 -24.62
N ALA A 429 -3.95 4.79 -25.91
CA ALA A 429 -3.13 3.64 -26.34
C ALA A 429 -1.70 3.70 -25.79
N ARG A 430 -1.08 4.88 -25.78
CA ARG A 430 0.28 5.09 -25.24
C ARG A 430 0.32 4.95 -23.71
N ASN A 431 -0.73 5.39 -23.02
CA ASN A 431 -0.90 5.24 -21.58
C ASN A 431 -1.11 3.77 -21.19
N VAL A 432 -1.84 2.99 -22.00
CA VAL A 432 -1.95 1.54 -21.81
C VAL A 432 -0.58 0.87 -22.01
N ALA A 433 0.17 1.26 -23.05
CA ALA A 433 1.48 0.66 -23.38
C ALA A 433 2.59 0.95 -22.36
N ALA A 434 2.70 2.20 -21.89
CA ALA A 434 3.82 2.65 -21.05
C ALA A 434 3.42 3.05 -19.62
N GLY A 435 2.12 3.00 -19.29
CA GLY A 435 1.58 3.66 -18.10
C GLY A 435 1.38 5.16 -18.32
N LEU A 436 0.88 5.84 -17.29
CA LEU A 436 0.71 7.29 -17.32
C LEU A 436 2.07 8.01 -17.30
N ASP A 437 2.15 9.17 -17.95
CA ASP A 437 3.37 9.99 -17.97
C ASP A 437 3.48 10.98 -16.80
N HIS A 438 2.40 11.10 -16.04
CA HIS A 438 2.24 11.89 -14.83
C HIS A 438 1.66 11.03 -13.70
N GLN A 439 1.80 11.50 -12.47
CA GLN A 439 1.30 10.81 -11.29
C GLN A 439 -0.12 11.21 -10.92
N LEU A 440 -1.00 10.24 -10.68
CA LEU A 440 -2.29 10.43 -10.01
C LEU A 440 -2.14 10.34 -8.49
N ARG A 441 -3.06 10.96 -7.76
CA ARG A 441 -3.13 10.97 -6.28
C ARG A 441 -4.55 10.72 -5.79
N THR A 442 -4.68 10.27 -4.55
CA THR A 442 -5.98 10.25 -3.88
C THR A 442 -6.45 11.67 -3.56
N TYR A 443 -7.75 11.89 -3.58
CA TYR A 443 -8.40 13.09 -3.09
C TYR A 443 -8.90 12.84 -1.66
N THR A 444 -8.32 13.53 -0.69
CA THR A 444 -8.78 13.49 0.70
C THR A 444 -9.85 14.55 0.93
N PHE A 445 -11.06 14.12 1.27
CA PHE A 445 -12.13 15.05 1.64
C PHE A 445 -11.81 15.72 2.99
N PRO A 446 -11.81 17.06 3.06
CA PRO A 446 -11.74 17.75 4.34
C PRO A 446 -12.88 17.28 5.26
N PRO A 447 -12.68 17.14 6.58
CA PRO A 447 -13.74 16.70 7.51
C PRO A 447 -15.00 17.56 7.47
N THR A 448 -14.88 18.81 7.05
CA THR A 448 -15.98 19.77 6.92
C THR A 448 -16.77 19.64 5.62
N LEU A 449 -16.31 18.81 4.68
CA LEU A 449 -16.90 18.63 3.36
C LEU A 449 -17.47 17.22 3.25
N ALA A 450 -18.76 17.11 2.97
CA ALA A 450 -19.38 15.83 2.67
C ALA A 450 -18.74 15.22 1.42
N GLU A 451 -18.48 13.91 1.44
CA GLU A 451 -17.95 13.20 0.28
C GLU A 451 -18.90 13.37 -0.93
N THR A 452 -18.36 13.87 -2.04
CA THR A 452 -19.09 14.06 -3.30
C THR A 452 -18.50 13.19 -4.39
N LYS A 453 -19.35 12.77 -5.33
CA LYS A 453 -18.93 11.94 -6.48
C LYS A 453 -18.28 12.73 -7.62
N ASP A 454 -18.37 14.05 -7.58
CA ASP A 454 -17.89 14.97 -8.61
C ASP A 454 -16.91 15.95 -7.95
N CYS A 455 -15.72 16.09 -8.54
CA CYS A 455 -14.73 17.10 -8.20
C CYS A 455 -15.14 18.51 -8.66
N GLY A 456 -16.24 18.61 -9.39
CA GLY A 456 -16.81 19.83 -9.95
C GLY A 456 -16.89 19.72 -11.47
N SER A 457 -18.09 19.96 -12.01
CA SER A 457 -18.34 20.14 -13.43
C SER A 457 -18.59 21.63 -13.72
N GLY A 458 -17.55 22.46 -13.71
CA GLY A 458 -17.68 23.89 -14.08
C GLY A 458 -16.74 24.87 -13.36
N ALA A 459 -17.27 26.05 -13.00
CA ALA A 459 -16.53 27.23 -12.51
C ALA A 459 -15.96 27.12 -11.09
N SER A 460 -16.29 26.08 -10.33
CA SER A 460 -15.73 25.82 -9.00
C SER A 460 -15.45 24.33 -8.82
N THR A 461 -14.17 23.99 -8.69
CA THR A 461 -13.72 22.66 -8.29
C THR A 461 -13.79 22.51 -6.78
N LEU A 462 -13.81 21.27 -6.27
CA LEU A 462 -13.63 21.03 -4.85
C LEU A 462 -12.32 21.68 -4.35
N PRO A 463 -12.26 22.16 -3.10
CA PRO A 463 -11.02 22.70 -2.54
C PRO A 463 -9.87 21.68 -2.59
N GLY A 464 -8.78 22.02 -3.28
CA GLY A 464 -7.64 21.12 -3.44
C GLY A 464 -7.79 20.07 -4.55
N ALA A 465 -8.90 20.05 -5.28
CA ALA A 465 -9.05 19.21 -6.46
C ALA A 465 -8.11 19.67 -7.58
N ARG A 466 -7.43 18.70 -8.18
CA ARG A 466 -6.55 18.83 -9.34
C ARG A 466 -7.09 17.93 -10.43
N LEU A 467 -7.70 18.56 -11.43
CA LEU A 467 -8.33 17.87 -12.55
C LEU A 467 -7.28 17.31 -13.50
N ASP A 468 -7.49 16.07 -13.92
CA ASP A 468 -6.66 15.39 -14.91
C ASP A 468 -7.00 15.86 -16.35
N THR A 469 -6.60 17.10 -16.69
CA THR A 469 -6.99 17.80 -17.94
C THR A 469 -5.82 18.00 -18.90
N GLN A 470 -6.08 17.98 -20.23
CA GLN A 470 -5.07 18.23 -21.29
C GLN A 470 -4.54 19.68 -21.36
N GLY A 471 -4.94 20.59 -20.46
CA GLY A 471 -4.73 22.05 -20.61
C GLY A 471 -3.50 22.65 -19.94
N GLY A 472 -2.76 21.86 -19.16
CA GLY A 472 -1.46 22.21 -18.58
C GLY A 472 -0.48 21.06 -18.80
N ALA A 473 0.82 21.25 -18.58
CA ALA A 473 1.76 20.12 -18.50
C ALA A 473 1.12 19.02 -17.63
N ALA A 474 1.02 17.79 -18.15
CA ALA A 474 0.28 16.69 -17.53
C ALA A 474 0.50 16.72 -16.02
N GLY A 475 -0.57 17.04 -15.29
CA GLY A 475 -0.43 17.62 -13.96
C GLY A 475 -0.04 16.54 -12.97
N ASP A 476 1.25 16.44 -12.64
CA ASP A 476 1.69 15.60 -11.54
C ASP A 476 0.88 15.93 -10.27
N GLY A 477 0.28 14.89 -9.72
CA GLY A 477 -0.62 14.96 -8.59
C GLY A 477 -2.08 15.30 -8.92
N ALA A 478 -2.56 15.01 -10.12
CA ALA A 478 -4.00 15.03 -10.40
C ALA A 478 -4.72 14.03 -9.48
N ASN A 479 -5.77 14.48 -8.80
CA ASN A 479 -6.54 13.67 -7.85
C ASN A 479 -8.02 13.55 -8.23
N CYS A 480 -8.35 14.05 -9.42
CA CYS A 480 -9.68 14.07 -9.98
C CYS A 480 -9.61 13.63 -11.44
N ILE A 481 -10.25 12.51 -11.78
CA ILE A 481 -10.12 11.85 -13.07
C ILE A 481 -11.41 11.82 -13.87
N ARG A 482 -11.32 11.87 -15.19
CA ARG A 482 -12.47 11.75 -16.08
C ARG A 482 -12.47 10.40 -16.78
N GLY A 483 -13.59 9.68 -16.65
CA GLY A 483 -13.73 8.35 -17.22
C GLY A 483 -14.79 8.25 -18.31
N ASP A 484 -14.57 7.37 -19.29
CA ASP A 484 -15.63 6.82 -20.13
C ASP A 484 -15.99 5.42 -19.61
N THR A 485 -17.28 5.07 -19.66
CA THR A 485 -17.75 3.70 -19.35
C THR A 485 -17.57 2.74 -20.52
N GLY A 486 -17.32 3.26 -21.73
CA GLY A 486 -16.88 2.44 -22.86
C GLY A 486 -15.36 2.30 -22.85
N ASN A 487 -14.86 1.16 -23.33
CA ASN A 487 -13.44 0.99 -23.62
C ASN A 487 -13.21 0.95 -25.14
N ASP A 488 -12.24 1.71 -25.64
CA ASP A 488 -11.78 1.63 -27.02
C ASP A 488 -10.98 0.33 -27.21
N GLY A 489 -11.68 -0.74 -27.59
CA GLY A 489 -11.12 -2.07 -27.79
C GLY A 489 -9.91 -2.12 -28.74
N PRO A 490 -9.95 -1.45 -29.91
CA PRO A 490 -8.79 -1.30 -30.79
C PRO A 490 -7.61 -0.59 -30.12
N LYS A 491 -7.83 0.53 -29.41
CA LYS A 491 -6.73 1.25 -28.75
C LYS A 491 -6.18 0.50 -27.53
N THR A 492 -7.02 -0.27 -26.85
CA THR A 492 -6.59 -1.22 -25.81
C THR A 492 -5.73 -2.33 -26.41
N TYR A 493 -6.08 -2.85 -27.59
CA TYR A 493 -5.27 -3.83 -28.31
C TYR A 493 -3.92 -3.25 -28.74
N ASP A 494 -3.92 -2.04 -29.29
CA ASP A 494 -2.70 -1.30 -29.64
C ASP A 494 -1.79 -1.15 -28.41
N GLY A 495 -2.36 -0.71 -27.29
CA GLY A 495 -1.62 -0.50 -26.05
C GLY A 495 -1.10 -1.77 -25.38
N LEU A 496 -1.90 -2.85 -25.33
CA LEU A 496 -1.52 -4.08 -24.63
C LEU A 496 -0.66 -5.01 -25.49
N VAL A 497 -0.97 -5.15 -26.78
CA VAL A 497 -0.42 -6.21 -27.66
C VAL A 497 0.38 -5.63 -28.82
N ALA A 498 -0.21 -4.79 -29.67
CA ALA A 498 0.41 -4.44 -30.96
C ALA A 498 1.59 -3.47 -30.81
N GLY A 499 1.54 -2.59 -29.80
CA GLY A 499 2.36 -1.41 -29.67
C GLY A 499 1.76 -0.19 -30.36
N VAL A 500 2.26 0.99 -30.00
CA VAL A 500 1.86 2.28 -30.55
C VAL A 500 3.11 3.12 -30.78
N ASP A 501 3.28 3.57 -32.03
CA ASP A 501 4.48 4.29 -32.48
C ASP A 501 5.78 3.50 -32.24
N THR A 502 6.69 4.03 -31.41
CA THR A 502 7.93 3.39 -31.00
C THR A 502 7.78 2.57 -29.72
N LEU A 503 6.62 2.65 -29.03
CA LEU A 503 6.35 1.90 -27.82
C LEU A 503 5.82 0.52 -28.19
N ARG A 504 6.40 -0.51 -27.57
CA ARG A 504 5.88 -1.87 -27.67
C ARG A 504 4.59 -1.98 -26.85
N GLY A 505 3.75 -2.96 -27.19
CA GLY A 505 2.58 -3.25 -26.36
C GLY A 505 3.04 -3.59 -24.95
N ARG A 506 2.28 -3.19 -23.92
CA ARG A 506 2.64 -3.42 -22.52
C ARG A 506 3.05 -4.87 -22.27
N LEU A 507 2.26 -5.81 -22.79
CA LEU A 507 2.46 -7.24 -22.59
C LEU A 507 3.52 -7.84 -23.50
N ASP A 508 4.21 -7.08 -24.36
CA ASP A 508 5.30 -7.59 -25.21
C ASP A 508 6.38 -8.26 -24.34
N ALA A 509 6.84 -9.45 -24.75
CA ALA A 509 7.79 -10.23 -23.99
C ALA A 509 9.16 -9.53 -23.80
N ALA A 510 9.46 -8.48 -24.57
CA ALA A 510 10.64 -7.65 -24.34
C ALA A 510 10.51 -6.69 -23.15
N ASN A 511 9.29 -6.38 -22.72
CA ASN A 511 9.05 -5.63 -21.48
C ASN A 511 9.15 -6.56 -20.24
N GLY A 512 9.06 -7.88 -20.45
CA GLY A 512 9.29 -8.90 -19.43
C GLY A 512 8.87 -10.28 -19.95
N THR A 513 9.81 -11.22 -19.99
CA THR A 513 9.51 -12.60 -20.41
C THR A 513 8.69 -13.32 -19.34
N THR A 514 7.86 -14.29 -19.74
CA THR A 514 7.20 -15.19 -18.79
C THR A 514 8.22 -15.82 -17.85
N THR A 515 8.09 -15.56 -16.55
CA THR A 515 8.90 -16.14 -15.48
C THR A 515 8.19 -17.32 -14.81
N CYS A 516 6.87 -17.44 -15.01
CA CYS A 516 6.10 -18.53 -14.43
C CYS A 516 6.61 -19.92 -14.90
N ALA A 517 6.99 -20.76 -13.94
CA ALA A 517 7.49 -22.10 -14.21
C ALA A 517 6.47 -22.94 -15.02
N GLY A 518 6.94 -23.57 -16.09
CA GLY A 518 6.10 -24.39 -16.97
C GLY A 518 5.24 -23.62 -17.97
N ARG A 519 5.32 -22.28 -18.00
CA ARG A 519 4.66 -21.44 -19.01
C ARG A 519 5.69 -20.82 -19.94
N SER A 520 5.27 -20.52 -21.16
CA SER A 520 6.05 -19.79 -22.16
C SER A 520 5.26 -18.57 -22.66
N ASN A 521 5.96 -17.62 -23.28
CA ASN A 521 5.32 -16.48 -23.96
C ASN A 521 4.28 -16.99 -24.99
N LEU A 522 3.17 -16.27 -25.14
CA LEU A 522 2.13 -16.57 -26.11
C LEU A 522 2.32 -15.75 -27.39
N THR A 523 1.89 -16.28 -28.53
CA THR A 523 1.86 -15.51 -29.79
C THR A 523 0.45 -14.97 -30.03
N VAL A 524 0.30 -13.64 -30.12
CA VAL A 524 -0.97 -12.95 -30.35
C VAL A 524 -0.77 -11.93 -31.46
N GLY A 525 -1.53 -12.04 -32.56
CA GLY A 525 -1.36 -11.13 -33.70
C GLY A 525 0.07 -11.09 -34.26
N GLY A 526 0.82 -12.20 -34.14
CA GLY A 526 2.23 -12.28 -34.54
C GLY A 526 3.23 -11.66 -33.56
N ARG A 527 2.78 -11.17 -32.39
CA ARG A 527 3.62 -10.65 -31.30
C ARG A 527 3.78 -11.68 -30.19
N LEU A 528 4.98 -11.76 -29.62
CA LEU A 528 5.22 -12.54 -28.41
C LEU A 528 4.82 -11.71 -27.20
N VAL A 529 3.85 -12.20 -26.43
CA VAL A 529 3.38 -11.56 -25.20
C VAL A 529 3.71 -12.40 -23.98
N ASN A 530 4.02 -11.72 -22.88
CA ASN A 530 4.19 -12.30 -21.56
C ASN A 530 2.94 -13.12 -21.19
N ASN A 531 3.13 -14.25 -20.51
CA ASN A 531 2.08 -15.18 -20.12
C ASN A 531 2.21 -15.61 -18.65
N ASP A 532 2.70 -14.72 -17.79
CA ASP A 532 2.70 -14.96 -16.35
C ASP A 532 1.27 -15.03 -15.82
N SER A 533 1.04 -15.88 -14.81
CA SER A 533 -0.22 -15.91 -14.08
C SER A 533 0.03 -15.46 -12.64
N LEU A 534 -1.00 -14.89 -12.00
CA LEU A 534 -0.92 -14.38 -10.64
C LEU A 534 -0.56 -15.48 -9.65
N ARG A 535 -1.06 -16.72 -9.86
CA ARG A 535 -0.72 -17.86 -9.00
C ARG A 535 0.77 -18.18 -8.95
N CYS A 536 1.54 -17.83 -9.99
CA CYS A 536 2.99 -18.06 -10.01
C CYS A 536 3.75 -17.19 -9.01
N PHE A 537 3.11 -16.13 -8.52
CA PHE A 537 3.66 -15.23 -7.52
C PHE A 537 3.12 -15.50 -6.12
N LEU A 538 2.21 -16.46 -5.91
CA LEU A 538 1.76 -16.81 -4.56
C LEU A 538 2.89 -17.52 -3.79
N ARG A 539 3.04 -17.19 -2.52
CA ARG A 539 4.03 -17.82 -1.62
C ARG A 539 3.36 -18.78 -0.63
N GLY A 540 4.09 -19.82 -0.24
CA GLY A 540 3.63 -20.77 0.77
C GLY A 540 2.33 -21.48 0.37
N SER A 541 1.35 -21.48 1.27
CA SER A 541 0.01 -22.05 1.05
C SER A 541 -1.04 -21.00 0.69
N THR A 542 -0.62 -19.76 0.38
CA THR A 542 -1.53 -18.67 0.03
C THR A 542 -2.27 -18.98 -1.27
N THR A 543 -3.55 -18.63 -1.29
CA THR A 543 -4.46 -18.74 -2.43
C THR A 543 -4.85 -17.36 -2.97
N LEU A 544 -5.49 -17.35 -4.15
CA LEU A 544 -6.08 -16.11 -4.70
C LEU A 544 -7.20 -15.55 -3.81
N ALA A 545 -7.90 -16.42 -3.06
CA ALA A 545 -8.89 -15.99 -2.07
C ALA A 545 -8.24 -15.21 -0.93
N ASP A 546 -7.07 -15.67 -0.47
CA ASP A 546 -6.38 -15.07 0.66
C ASP A 546 -5.90 -13.65 0.32
N ILE A 547 -5.29 -13.44 -0.84
CA ILE A 547 -4.83 -12.10 -1.26
C ILE A 547 -5.99 -11.17 -1.65
N ALA A 548 -7.14 -11.72 -2.00
CA ALA A 548 -8.36 -10.94 -2.27
C ALA A 548 -9.19 -10.66 -1.02
N SER A 549 -8.77 -11.18 0.15
CA SER A 549 -9.45 -10.94 1.43
C SER A 549 -9.27 -9.50 1.89
N ASP A 550 -10.25 -8.97 2.60
CA ASP A 550 -10.13 -7.67 3.28
C ASP A 550 -9.30 -7.76 4.57
N THR A 551 -9.16 -8.97 5.14
CA THR A 551 -8.48 -9.19 6.44
C THR A 551 -7.47 -10.32 6.36
N GLY A 552 -6.47 -10.28 7.24
CA GLY A 552 -5.44 -11.34 7.34
C GLY A 552 -4.45 -11.36 6.18
N VAL A 553 -4.50 -10.36 5.29
CA VAL A 553 -3.56 -10.20 4.17
C VAL A 553 -2.25 -9.63 4.66
N THR A 554 -1.14 -10.20 4.20
CA THR A 554 0.21 -9.73 4.53
C THR A 554 1.09 -9.65 3.27
N ASP A 555 2.13 -8.85 3.35
CA ASP A 555 3.12 -8.63 2.29
C ASP A 555 3.98 -9.87 1.98
N ALA A 556 3.92 -10.90 2.83
CA ALA A 556 4.57 -12.19 2.64
C ALA A 556 3.81 -13.12 1.69
N MET A 557 2.56 -12.80 1.35
CA MET A 557 1.67 -13.65 0.55
C MET A 557 2.03 -13.70 -0.94
N LEU A 558 2.64 -12.63 -1.46
CA LEU A 558 3.09 -12.56 -2.84
C LEU A 558 4.62 -12.50 -2.93
N ASP A 559 5.14 -12.94 -4.07
CA ASP A 559 6.53 -12.80 -4.44
C ASP A 559 6.78 -11.42 -5.03
N GLU A 560 7.85 -10.76 -4.57
CA GLU A 560 8.21 -9.40 -5.00
C GLU A 560 8.38 -9.29 -6.53
N SER A 561 8.78 -10.38 -7.19
CA SER A 561 8.93 -10.42 -8.63
C SER A 561 7.64 -10.14 -9.40
N ILE A 562 6.46 -10.16 -8.76
CA ILE A 562 5.19 -9.74 -9.35
C ILE A 562 5.26 -8.34 -9.95
N LYS A 563 5.96 -7.41 -9.25
CA LYS A 563 6.12 -6.00 -9.67
C LYS A 563 6.98 -5.84 -10.94
N ARG A 564 7.69 -6.89 -11.35
CA ARG A 564 8.48 -6.93 -12.59
C ARG A 564 7.71 -7.52 -13.76
N SER A 565 6.56 -8.14 -13.52
CA SER A 565 5.71 -8.64 -14.60
C SER A 565 5.02 -7.47 -15.27
N PRO A 566 5.02 -7.38 -16.62
CA PRO A 566 4.29 -6.32 -17.34
C PRO A 566 2.76 -6.41 -17.17
N ARG A 567 2.27 -7.49 -16.54
CA ARG A 567 0.87 -7.74 -16.21
C ARG A 567 0.46 -7.13 -14.88
N PHE A 568 1.40 -6.79 -14.00
CA PHE A 568 1.12 -6.09 -12.77
C PHE A 568 0.81 -4.63 -13.06
N VAL A 569 -0.28 -4.14 -12.52
CA VAL A 569 -0.84 -2.82 -12.80
C VAL A 569 -1.49 -2.22 -11.57
N TYR A 570 -1.67 -0.91 -11.55
CA TYR A 570 -2.51 -0.22 -10.58
C TYR A 570 -3.69 0.46 -11.26
N LEU A 571 -4.81 0.46 -10.56
CA LEU A 571 -6.06 1.04 -11.04
C LEU A 571 -6.59 2.05 -10.00
N PRO A 572 -6.86 3.31 -10.38
CA PRO A 572 -7.58 4.25 -9.51
C PRO A 572 -8.98 3.75 -9.20
N VAL A 573 -9.41 3.94 -7.95
CA VAL A 573 -10.76 3.62 -7.49
C VAL A 573 -11.55 4.90 -7.25
N VAL A 574 -12.75 5.01 -7.83
CA VAL A 574 -13.65 6.18 -7.73
C VAL A 574 -15.02 5.77 -7.15
N TYR A 575 -15.97 6.66 -6.94
CA TYR A 575 -17.30 6.24 -6.46
C TYR A 575 -18.08 5.45 -7.54
N PRO A 576 -18.88 4.43 -7.17
CA PRO A 576 -19.77 3.75 -8.09
C PRO A 576 -20.86 4.73 -8.49
N ASN A 577 -20.80 5.21 -9.73
CA ASN A 577 -21.88 6.03 -10.26
C ASN A 577 -22.12 5.71 -11.73
N ASP A 578 -23.39 5.72 -12.13
CA ASP A 578 -23.86 5.54 -13.51
C ASP A 578 -23.41 6.67 -14.47
N ARG A 579 -22.53 7.58 -14.04
CA ARG A 579 -22.22 8.86 -14.72
C ARG A 579 -20.75 9.23 -14.73
N ALA A 580 -19.84 8.26 -14.72
CA ALA A 580 -18.42 8.57 -14.91
C ALA A 580 -18.16 9.45 -16.13
N GLN A 581 -19.02 9.32 -17.14
CA GLN A 581 -19.02 10.06 -18.40
C GLN A 581 -19.27 11.58 -18.29
N LYS A 582 -19.76 12.13 -17.16
CA LYS A 582 -20.25 13.52 -17.09
C LYS A 582 -19.44 14.48 -16.20
N GLY A 583 -18.28 14.10 -15.69
CA GLY A 583 -17.45 14.98 -14.86
C GLY A 583 -16.12 14.37 -14.42
N TYR A 584 -15.40 15.10 -13.58
CA TYR A 584 -14.19 14.59 -12.93
C TYR A 584 -14.57 13.95 -11.60
N GLN A 585 -14.09 12.74 -11.36
CA GLN A 585 -14.35 11.98 -10.14
C GLN A 585 -13.14 12.00 -9.21
N PRO A 586 -13.34 12.18 -7.90
CA PRO A 586 -12.26 12.10 -6.94
C PRO A 586 -11.74 10.67 -6.85
N ILE A 587 -10.42 10.50 -6.92
CA ILE A 587 -9.76 9.22 -6.69
C ILE A 587 -9.78 8.93 -5.19
N ARG A 588 -10.38 7.81 -4.78
CA ARG A 588 -10.44 7.41 -3.37
C ARG A 588 -9.22 6.62 -2.92
N GLY A 589 -8.63 5.89 -3.86
CA GLY A 589 -7.54 4.95 -3.61
C GLY A 589 -7.00 4.39 -4.90
N PHE A 590 -5.98 3.56 -4.77
CA PHE A 590 -5.45 2.74 -5.84
C PHE A 590 -5.51 1.29 -5.40
N VAL A 591 -5.75 0.40 -6.35
CA VAL A 591 -5.75 -1.03 -6.09
C VAL A 591 -4.79 -1.72 -7.05
N PRO A 592 -3.91 -2.63 -6.57
CA PRO A 592 -3.11 -3.43 -7.45
C PRO A 592 -4.01 -4.41 -8.18
N GLY A 593 -3.66 -4.65 -9.43
CA GLY A 593 -4.27 -5.62 -10.31
C GLY A 593 -3.22 -6.42 -11.05
N PHE A 594 -3.62 -7.59 -11.49
CA PHE A 594 -2.83 -8.41 -12.38
C PHE A 594 -3.68 -8.77 -13.60
N VAL A 595 -3.20 -8.49 -14.81
CA VAL A 595 -3.89 -8.87 -16.04
C VAL A 595 -3.83 -10.39 -16.16
N THR A 596 -4.94 -11.06 -15.85
CA THR A 596 -5.12 -12.52 -15.85
C THR A 596 -6.61 -12.84 -15.91
N GLU A 597 -6.94 -14.03 -16.41
CA GLU A 597 -8.29 -14.60 -16.39
C GLU A 597 -8.51 -15.51 -15.17
N GLU A 598 -7.50 -15.67 -14.31
CA GLU A 598 -7.64 -16.44 -13.08
C GLU A 598 -8.77 -15.87 -12.22
N THR A 599 -9.53 -16.76 -11.60
CA THR A 599 -10.51 -16.41 -10.58
C THR A 599 -10.11 -17.06 -9.25
N VAL A 600 -10.85 -16.76 -8.19
CA VAL A 600 -10.61 -17.34 -6.87
C VAL A 600 -10.60 -18.88 -6.91
N THR A 601 -11.39 -19.47 -7.81
CA THR A 601 -11.57 -20.91 -7.95
C THR A 601 -10.90 -21.49 -9.20
N ALA A 602 -10.91 -20.76 -10.32
CA ALA A 602 -10.43 -21.25 -11.62
C ALA A 602 -8.93 -20.96 -11.83
N GLY A 603 -8.23 -21.93 -12.42
CA GLY A 603 -6.84 -21.78 -12.82
C GLY A 603 -6.70 -20.98 -14.12
N PRO A 604 -5.47 -20.56 -14.48
CA PRO A 604 -5.23 -19.93 -15.77
C PRO A 604 -5.47 -20.95 -16.90
N ASN A 605 -6.14 -20.52 -17.98
CA ASN A 605 -6.50 -21.31 -19.17
C ASN A 605 -7.66 -22.33 -19.04
N ASP A 606 -8.54 -22.23 -18.03
CA ASP A 606 -9.73 -23.10 -17.98
C ASP A 606 -10.76 -22.77 -19.10
N ALA A 607 -10.60 -21.62 -19.79
CA ALA A 607 -11.46 -21.20 -20.90
C ALA A 607 -10.71 -21.21 -22.24
N SER A 608 -11.20 -22.01 -23.19
CA SER A 608 -10.68 -22.05 -24.57
C SER A 608 -10.89 -20.71 -25.28
N GLY A 609 -9.80 -20.08 -25.73
CA GLY A 609 -9.85 -18.87 -26.57
C GLY A 609 -9.44 -17.55 -25.90
N HIS A 610 -9.03 -17.59 -24.63
CA HIS A 610 -8.49 -16.43 -23.93
C HIS A 610 -6.96 -16.42 -24.01
N VAL A 611 -6.37 -15.22 -24.08
CA VAL A 611 -4.92 -15.03 -23.99
C VAL A 611 -4.60 -14.49 -22.60
N ASN A 612 -4.67 -15.37 -21.60
CA ASN A 612 -4.35 -15.07 -20.19
C ASN A 612 -4.77 -13.66 -19.80
N GLY A 613 -6.06 -13.46 -19.67
CA GLY A 613 -6.66 -12.18 -19.30
C GLY A 613 -7.05 -11.25 -20.45
N LEU A 614 -6.89 -11.67 -21.71
CA LEU A 614 -7.43 -10.96 -22.87
C LEU A 614 -8.41 -11.84 -23.65
N GLU A 615 -9.63 -11.34 -23.88
CA GLU A 615 -10.49 -11.80 -24.97
C GLU A 615 -10.27 -10.92 -26.19
N ILE A 616 -9.90 -11.50 -27.32
CA ILE A 616 -9.53 -10.74 -28.52
C ILE A 616 -10.48 -11.09 -29.67
N ASN A 617 -10.95 -10.06 -30.37
CA ASN A 617 -11.72 -10.19 -31.61
C ASN A 617 -11.00 -9.41 -32.73
N GLY A 618 -10.20 -10.12 -33.53
CA GLY A 618 -9.34 -9.49 -34.53
C GLY A 618 -8.25 -8.62 -33.89
N ASN A 619 -8.22 -7.34 -34.25
CA ASN A 619 -7.29 -6.34 -33.69
C ASN A 619 -7.96 -5.48 -32.61
N SER A 620 -8.90 -6.06 -31.88
CA SER A 620 -9.60 -5.41 -30.77
C SER A 620 -9.57 -6.33 -29.56
N VAL A 621 -9.21 -5.80 -28.40
CA VAL A 621 -9.56 -6.44 -27.13
C VAL A 621 -11.08 -6.27 -27.00
N LYS A 622 -11.77 -7.37 -26.66
CA LYS A 622 -13.21 -7.42 -26.38
C LYS A 622 -13.45 -7.32 -24.87
N VAL A 623 -12.65 -8.06 -24.10
CA VAL A 623 -12.68 -8.06 -22.64
C VAL A 623 -11.25 -8.08 -22.12
N LEU A 624 -10.92 -7.14 -21.23
CA LEU A 624 -9.70 -7.15 -20.45
C LEU A 624 -10.04 -7.69 -19.05
N HIS A 625 -9.50 -8.85 -18.70
CA HIS A 625 -9.66 -9.45 -17.38
C HIS A 625 -8.49 -9.04 -16.49
N VAL A 626 -8.83 -8.58 -15.28
CA VAL A 626 -7.86 -8.17 -14.27
C VAL A 626 -8.28 -8.79 -12.94
N PHE A 627 -7.37 -9.52 -12.29
CA PHE A 627 -7.56 -9.92 -10.90
C PHE A 627 -6.99 -8.83 -10.00
N THR A 628 -7.87 -8.11 -9.33
CA THR A 628 -7.53 -7.09 -8.34
C THR A 628 -7.35 -7.74 -6.98
N PHE A 629 -6.52 -7.19 -6.10
CA PHE A 629 -6.27 -7.80 -4.79
C PHE A 629 -5.86 -6.76 -3.75
N ASN A 630 -5.83 -7.16 -2.49
CA ASN A 630 -5.59 -6.26 -1.39
C ASN A 630 -4.18 -5.65 -1.49
N PRO A 631 -4.03 -4.31 -1.42
CA PRO A 631 -2.72 -3.64 -1.46
C PRO A 631 -1.72 -4.20 -0.45
N ALA A 632 -2.20 -4.65 0.72
CA ALA A 632 -1.36 -5.26 1.75
C ALA A 632 -0.69 -6.57 1.30
N ALA A 633 -1.18 -7.22 0.24
CA ALA A 633 -0.54 -8.41 -0.32
C ALA A 633 0.72 -8.07 -1.14
N VAL A 634 0.85 -6.83 -1.63
CA VAL A 634 1.98 -6.42 -2.47
C VAL A 634 3.21 -6.29 -1.58
N PRO A 635 4.28 -7.04 -1.83
CA PRO A 635 5.50 -6.92 -1.05
C PRO A 635 6.06 -5.53 -1.21
N THR A 636 6.20 -4.79 -0.12
CA THR A 636 6.90 -3.50 -0.13
C THR A 636 8.37 -3.77 0.09
N THR A 637 9.22 -3.30 -0.82
CA THR A 637 10.65 -3.52 -0.71
C THR A 637 11.44 -2.24 -0.80
N GLU A 638 12.66 -2.34 -0.30
CA GLU A 638 13.66 -1.30 -0.35
C GLU A 638 13.99 -0.80 -1.77
N THR A 639 13.65 -1.55 -2.82
CA THR A 639 13.89 -1.12 -4.20
C THR A 639 12.70 -0.46 -4.85
N ASP A 640 11.55 -0.39 -4.18
CA ASP A 640 10.38 0.25 -4.76
C ASP A 640 10.64 1.75 -4.98
N GLU A 641 10.32 2.21 -6.19
CA GLU A 641 10.31 3.63 -6.52
C GLU A 641 9.18 4.28 -5.77
N THR A 642 9.49 4.67 -4.56
CA THR A 642 8.60 5.50 -3.77
C THR A 642 8.71 6.92 -4.30
N VAL A 643 7.58 7.48 -4.68
CA VAL A 643 7.53 8.90 -5.00
C VAL A 643 7.60 9.76 -3.74
N SER A 644 7.73 11.07 -3.92
CA SER A 644 7.57 12.06 -2.87
C SER A 644 6.36 11.71 -2.01
N TYR A 645 6.60 11.58 -0.70
CA TYR A 645 5.56 11.37 0.30
C TYR A 645 4.31 12.24 0.06
N ASP A 646 3.14 11.63 0.25
CA ASP A 646 1.84 12.28 0.26
C ASP A 646 1.15 12.06 1.60
N ALA A 647 0.86 13.16 2.31
CA ALA A 647 0.18 13.16 3.61
C ALA A 647 -1.27 12.64 3.53
N ALA A 648 -1.84 12.61 2.32
CA ALA A 648 -3.20 12.16 2.06
C ALA A 648 -3.35 10.63 2.09
N VAL A 649 -2.24 9.90 1.92
CA VAL A 649 -2.23 8.44 1.87
C VAL A 649 -1.65 7.99 3.20
N GLU A 650 -2.51 7.58 4.14
CA GLU A 650 -2.17 7.20 5.52
C GLU A 650 -1.23 5.97 5.62
N ASP A 651 -0.78 5.42 4.50
CA ASP A 651 0.16 4.32 4.44
C ASP A 651 1.60 4.85 4.34
N THR A 652 2.34 4.68 5.43
CA THR A 652 3.67 5.27 5.59
C THR A 652 4.74 4.20 5.74
N ILE A 653 5.68 4.16 4.81
CA ILE A 653 6.85 3.28 4.90
C ILE A 653 8.01 4.12 5.45
N VAL A 654 8.47 3.78 6.65
CA VAL A 654 9.64 4.39 7.28
C VAL A 654 10.87 3.59 6.89
N ARG A 655 11.86 4.26 6.29
CA ARG A 655 13.08 3.59 5.81
C ARG A 655 14.34 4.26 6.30
N LEU A 656 15.29 3.47 6.84
CA LEU A 656 16.68 3.90 7.00
C LEU A 656 17.38 3.94 5.65
N VAL A 657 17.99 5.08 5.37
CA VAL A 657 18.65 5.39 4.11
C VAL A 657 20.11 5.67 4.43
N GLY A 658 20.96 4.65 4.24
CA GLY A 658 22.42 4.74 4.40
C GLY A 658 23.11 5.54 3.31
#